data_AF-A0AA36LPY4-F1
#
_entry.id   AF-A0AA36LPY4-F1
#
_cell.length_a   1.000
_cell.length_b   1.000
_cell.length_c   1.000
_cell.angle_alpha   90.00
_cell.angle_beta   90.00
_cell.angle_gamma   90.00
#
_symmetry.space_group_name_H-M   'P 1'
#
loop_
_entity.id
_entity.type
_entity.pdbx_description
1 polymer ?
#
loop_
_entity_poly.entity_id
_entity_poly.type
_entity_poly.pdbx_seq_one_letter_code
_entity_poly.pdbx_strand_id
1 'polypeptide(L)'
;MQIALKLLAISVLTISKFAYSDETKVCFYTEDNYQGESSCFSSGDQVDLYNKHRESSYSEDNWPIIDNDSTRSIKIPQGMMTKIYSNDSYNPPFYSLTESVNADKLSSLEMYNEITGIKVSENKQLNCDQKCTIFDTYKINLAESFGDYWDDERLPNKQILLVFNSPNQGKDDSYSVSLSLGPSISMIQKGINFSDYNMFNKFMFAHKDNADELSFIIQVNDDIVQIQYIQTLDDELVDISPIISFQWLFNIDVEPEIIIKNYNDLGPLILNKAILAADSGDHNWAKRDLSQTSQIICSFVPFLNIYNYITHGSCRQLSNIVYSAANYFRSNTKGKTLHIAGESRPLKEQPSINTDLDPDPDPDPDQKEFFDNQMTLTYIDSTKSQQSLSLPAVAKTCMIPIYSLLHSRHSRQIRPHCIDWTLDIMTDFTLLFGASLDTWNSDYFSRVINTIIRTGSTGAAIAMEHVDTERRLSQAVRESMITQSSGNALSQIKTAFDYAQLSYLNHSFYYASDDMPDKVEQLPLGIYELLLESFIFKPTVPQVMEHGQLVAHPEIDFEFEIIATPTPEEVEKLSAAEIEKNQASREQLIETIVQWVEQYQSAHIEQLDNPDEASALNKTRHAGNIVTGIIHRRLIIKRPGEIYIVVKFRGEIIAIVLADRFNNRDQVELVASATQPDYVLSPYAEGTVRGAGTAAVSVLARYLQQQGAKILFSEVISEPSARVKQKVGFTFKSEF
;
A
#
# COMPACT_ATOMS: atom_id res chain seq x y z
N MET A 1 17.38 -73.99 -36.48
CA MET A 1 15.94 -73.62 -36.41
C MET A 1 15.66 -72.48 -35.42
N GLN A 2 16.28 -72.45 -34.22
CA GLN A 2 16.12 -71.36 -33.25
C GLN A 2 16.69 -69.99 -33.69
N ILE A 3 17.73 -69.97 -34.53
CA ILE A 3 18.32 -68.71 -35.03
C ILE A 3 17.41 -68.05 -36.09
N ALA A 4 16.72 -68.85 -36.91
CA ALA A 4 15.76 -68.34 -37.89
C ALA A 4 14.50 -67.75 -37.24
N LEU A 5 14.02 -68.34 -36.12
CA LEU A 5 12.89 -67.78 -35.37
C LEU A 5 13.23 -66.45 -34.67
N LYS A 6 14.48 -66.28 -34.19
CA LYS A 6 14.94 -65.03 -33.57
C LYS A 6 15.13 -63.91 -34.59
N LEU A 7 15.63 -64.21 -35.79
CA LEU A 7 15.74 -63.23 -36.87
C LEU A 7 14.36 -62.79 -37.39
N LEU A 8 13.37 -63.70 -37.43
CA LEU A 8 12.01 -63.36 -37.87
C LEU A 8 11.27 -62.48 -36.84
N ALA A 9 11.51 -62.70 -35.53
CA ALA A 9 10.98 -61.84 -34.47
C ALA A 9 11.62 -60.43 -34.48
N ILE A 10 12.92 -60.31 -34.79
CA ILE A 10 13.60 -59.01 -34.91
C ILE A 10 13.17 -58.26 -36.19
N SER A 11 12.89 -58.97 -37.29
CA SER A 11 12.33 -58.34 -38.50
C SER A 11 10.87 -57.91 -38.35
N VAL A 12 10.06 -58.61 -37.54
CA VAL A 12 8.67 -58.18 -37.25
C VAL A 12 8.65 -56.99 -36.28
N LEU A 13 9.59 -56.90 -35.34
CA LEU A 13 9.76 -55.73 -34.45
C LEU A 13 10.34 -54.48 -35.13
N THR A 14 10.95 -54.62 -36.32
CA THR A 14 11.49 -53.48 -37.09
C THR A 14 10.56 -53.01 -38.21
N ILE A 15 9.46 -53.73 -38.49
CA ILE A 15 8.46 -53.36 -39.51
C ILE A 15 7.11 -52.94 -38.89
N SER A 16 6.93 -53.04 -37.57
CA SER A 16 6.00 -52.15 -36.88
C SER A 16 6.54 -50.74 -36.97
N LYS A 17 6.12 -50.03 -38.02
CA LYS A 17 6.25 -48.58 -38.17
C LYS A 17 6.07 -47.96 -36.78
N PHE A 18 7.12 -47.33 -36.27
CA PHE A 18 6.93 -46.23 -35.35
C PHE A 18 5.90 -45.32 -36.03
N ALA A 19 4.70 -45.27 -35.47
CA ALA A 19 3.81 -44.14 -35.67
C ALA A 19 4.66 -42.92 -35.25
N TYR A 20 5.09 -42.15 -36.24
CA TYR A 20 5.69 -40.84 -36.04
C TYR A 20 4.77 -40.10 -35.07
N SER A 21 5.28 -39.68 -33.91
CA SER A 21 4.43 -38.98 -32.96
C SER A 21 4.01 -37.64 -33.57
N ASP A 22 2.70 -37.38 -33.55
CA ASP A 22 2.02 -36.12 -33.88
C ASP A 22 2.37 -34.98 -32.89
N GLU A 23 3.56 -34.99 -32.28
CA GLU A 23 3.94 -34.10 -31.16
C GLU A 23 4.00 -32.61 -31.54
N THR A 24 3.84 -32.26 -32.81
CA THR A 24 3.89 -30.87 -33.33
C THR A 24 2.67 -30.49 -34.18
N LYS A 25 1.58 -31.28 -34.13
CA LYS A 25 0.37 -31.03 -34.91
C LYS A 25 -0.86 -30.95 -34.02
N VAL A 26 -1.71 -29.96 -34.28
CA VAL A 26 -3.03 -29.85 -33.66
C VAL A 26 -4.04 -30.58 -34.53
N CYS A 27 -4.78 -31.52 -33.95
CA CYS A 27 -5.71 -32.39 -34.67
C CYS A 27 -7.16 -32.13 -34.23
N PHE A 28 -8.04 -31.95 -35.20
CA PHE A 28 -9.48 -31.73 -35.03
C PHE A 28 -10.22 -32.99 -35.42
N TYR A 29 -11.18 -33.43 -34.61
CA TYR A 29 -11.83 -34.73 -34.70
C TYR A 29 -13.36 -34.59 -34.78
N THR A 30 -14.02 -35.46 -35.56
CA THR A 30 -15.48 -35.46 -35.73
C THR A 30 -16.24 -36.21 -34.63
N GLU A 31 -15.54 -36.94 -33.77
CA GLU A 31 -16.10 -37.57 -32.57
C GLU A 31 -15.39 -37.08 -31.30
N ASP A 32 -15.98 -37.39 -30.15
CA ASP A 32 -15.41 -37.02 -28.84
C ASP A 32 -14.22 -37.92 -28.46
N ASN A 33 -13.42 -37.50 -27.49
CA ASN A 33 -12.23 -38.23 -27.02
C ASN A 33 -11.19 -38.52 -28.11
N TYR A 34 -11.06 -37.58 -29.07
CA TYR A 34 -10.08 -37.60 -30.15
C TYR A 34 -10.23 -38.84 -31.07
N GLN A 35 -11.48 -39.19 -31.38
CA GLN A 35 -11.87 -40.32 -32.23
C GLN A 35 -12.55 -39.85 -33.53
N GLY A 36 -12.85 -40.78 -34.44
CA GLY A 36 -13.50 -40.46 -35.72
C GLY A 36 -12.54 -39.95 -36.79
N GLU A 37 -13.10 -39.24 -37.78
CA GLU A 37 -12.32 -38.60 -38.84
C GLU A 37 -11.56 -37.39 -38.29
N SER A 38 -10.39 -37.08 -38.86
CA SER A 38 -9.57 -35.99 -38.34
C SER A 38 -8.78 -35.22 -39.38
N SER A 39 -8.48 -33.97 -39.05
CA SER A 39 -7.57 -33.11 -39.79
C SER A 39 -6.54 -32.50 -38.85
N CYS A 40 -5.26 -32.67 -39.19
CA CYS A 40 -4.14 -32.23 -38.38
C CYS A 40 -3.35 -31.13 -39.09
N PHE A 41 -3.05 -30.06 -38.36
CA PHE A 41 -2.42 -28.84 -38.85
C PHE A 41 -1.14 -28.54 -38.06
N SER A 42 -0.12 -28.04 -38.74
CA SER A 42 1.16 -27.63 -38.18
C SER A 42 1.18 -26.13 -37.88
N SER A 43 2.19 -25.67 -37.14
CA SER A 43 2.38 -24.24 -36.86
C SER A 43 2.48 -23.42 -38.16
N GLY A 44 1.72 -22.32 -38.23
CA GLY A 44 1.62 -21.46 -39.41
C GLY A 44 0.46 -21.82 -40.34
N ASP A 45 -0.17 -22.98 -40.17
CA ASP A 45 -1.34 -23.36 -40.96
C ASP A 45 -2.57 -22.53 -40.56
N GLN A 46 -3.32 -22.13 -41.57
CA GLN A 46 -4.62 -21.48 -41.43
C GLN A 46 -5.60 -22.11 -42.42
N VAL A 47 -6.80 -22.42 -41.96
CA VAL A 47 -7.86 -23.00 -42.81
C VAL A 47 -9.19 -22.36 -42.48
N ASP A 48 -9.94 -22.08 -43.53
CA ASP A 48 -11.35 -21.72 -43.50
C ASP A 48 -12.09 -22.92 -44.11
N LEU A 49 -12.80 -23.66 -43.25
CA LEU A 49 -13.39 -24.96 -43.58
C LEU A 49 -14.51 -24.81 -44.61
N TYR A 50 -15.30 -23.74 -44.53
CA TYR A 50 -16.35 -23.44 -45.50
C TYR A 50 -15.78 -23.22 -46.91
N ASN A 51 -14.76 -22.36 -47.03
CA ASN A 51 -14.15 -22.06 -48.32
C ASN A 51 -13.39 -23.27 -48.89
N LYS A 52 -12.69 -24.04 -48.05
CA LYS A 52 -11.99 -25.24 -48.49
C LYS A 52 -12.91 -26.36 -48.94
N HIS A 53 -14.06 -26.55 -48.31
CA HIS A 53 -15.06 -27.51 -48.78
C HIS A 53 -15.65 -27.09 -50.15
N ARG A 54 -15.79 -25.78 -50.42
CA ARG A 54 -16.20 -25.28 -51.74
C ARG A 54 -15.13 -25.50 -52.81
N GLU A 55 -13.86 -25.37 -52.47
CA GLU A 55 -12.73 -25.58 -53.40
C GLU A 55 -12.50 -27.08 -53.69
N SER A 56 -12.58 -27.95 -52.68
CA SER A 56 -12.40 -29.41 -52.82
C SER A 56 -13.48 -30.06 -53.69
N SER A 57 -14.65 -29.45 -53.79
CA SER A 57 -15.73 -29.87 -54.71
C SER A 57 -15.34 -29.79 -56.19
N TYR A 58 -14.22 -29.13 -56.54
CA TYR A 58 -13.77 -28.88 -57.93
C TYR A 58 -12.34 -29.35 -58.24
N SER A 59 -11.61 -29.97 -57.31
CA SER A 59 -10.20 -30.38 -57.51
C SER A 59 -9.92 -31.84 -57.12
N GLU A 60 -9.13 -32.57 -57.91
CA GLU A 60 -8.75 -33.98 -57.66
C GLU A 60 -7.74 -34.17 -56.50
N ASP A 61 -7.20 -33.10 -55.92
CA ASP A 61 -6.28 -33.15 -54.77
C ASP A 61 -7.07 -33.23 -53.44
N ASN A 62 -7.61 -34.41 -53.14
CA ASN A 62 -8.29 -34.72 -51.88
C ASN A 62 -7.30 -34.82 -50.71
N TRP A 63 -6.98 -33.70 -50.06
CA TRP A 63 -6.58 -33.76 -48.65
C TRP A 63 -7.86 -34.00 -47.81
N PRO A 64 -7.92 -35.05 -46.98
CA PRO A 64 -9.09 -35.28 -46.13
C PRO A 64 -9.17 -34.17 -45.08
N ILE A 65 -10.03 -33.19 -45.34
CA ILE A 65 -10.39 -32.11 -44.42
C ILE A 65 -11.74 -32.47 -43.82
N ILE A 66 -11.87 -32.36 -42.49
CA ILE A 66 -13.16 -32.52 -41.81
C ILE A 66 -14.17 -31.49 -42.32
N ASP A 67 -15.45 -31.86 -42.27
CA ASP A 67 -16.52 -30.97 -42.72
C ASP A 67 -16.61 -29.73 -41.82
N ASN A 68 -17.14 -28.64 -42.40
CA ASN A 68 -17.51 -27.44 -41.63
C ASN A 68 -18.44 -27.84 -40.47
N ASP A 69 -18.29 -27.22 -39.30
CA ASP A 69 -19.20 -27.42 -38.17
C ASP A 69 -19.29 -28.86 -37.66
N SER A 70 -18.28 -29.70 -37.96
CA SER A 70 -18.26 -31.11 -37.57
C SER A 70 -17.33 -31.44 -36.41
N THR A 71 -16.56 -30.45 -35.93
CA THR A 71 -15.54 -30.66 -34.89
C THR A 71 -16.21 -30.91 -33.53
N ARG A 72 -15.86 -32.06 -32.92
CA ARG A 72 -16.32 -32.47 -31.59
C ARG A 72 -15.21 -32.60 -30.55
N SER A 73 -13.97 -32.83 -30.95
CA SER A 73 -12.82 -32.76 -30.04
C SER A 73 -11.57 -32.27 -30.76
N ILE A 74 -10.63 -31.68 -30.01
CA ILE A 74 -9.39 -31.09 -30.53
C ILE A 74 -8.22 -31.52 -29.65
N LYS A 75 -7.24 -32.19 -30.25
CA LYS A 75 -6.01 -32.60 -29.58
C LYS A 75 -4.91 -31.59 -29.85
N ILE A 76 -4.41 -30.96 -28.80
CA ILE A 76 -3.35 -29.95 -28.82
C ILE A 76 -2.12 -30.50 -28.06
N PRO A 77 -0.99 -30.75 -28.74
CA PRO A 77 0.26 -31.13 -28.09
C PRO A 77 0.84 -30.01 -27.22
N GLN A 78 1.70 -30.37 -26.26
CA GLN A 78 2.41 -29.40 -25.44
C GLN A 78 3.25 -28.45 -26.30
N GLY A 79 3.17 -27.14 -26.02
CA GLY A 79 3.89 -26.10 -26.77
C GLY A 79 3.22 -25.69 -28.08
N MET A 80 2.05 -26.25 -28.42
CA MET A 80 1.21 -25.83 -29.54
C MET A 80 -0.03 -25.09 -29.04
N MET A 81 -0.65 -24.30 -29.91
CA MET A 81 -1.95 -23.68 -29.68
C MET A 81 -2.75 -23.56 -30.98
N THR A 82 -4.05 -23.32 -30.84
CA THR A 82 -4.92 -23.01 -31.98
C THR A 82 -5.91 -21.90 -31.65
N LYS A 83 -6.16 -21.00 -32.60
CA LYS A 83 -7.29 -20.07 -32.57
C LYS A 83 -8.43 -20.69 -33.38
N ILE A 84 -9.58 -20.88 -32.76
CA ILE A 84 -10.80 -21.39 -33.40
C ILE A 84 -11.82 -20.27 -33.56
N TYR A 85 -12.50 -20.22 -34.71
CA TYR A 85 -13.44 -19.18 -35.09
C TYR A 85 -14.77 -19.82 -35.45
N SER A 86 -15.87 -19.19 -35.03
CA SER A 86 -17.21 -19.62 -35.45
C SER A 86 -17.67 -18.99 -36.75
N ASN A 87 -17.11 -17.82 -37.08
CA ASN A 87 -17.41 -17.13 -38.33
C ASN A 87 -16.28 -17.26 -39.35
N ASP A 88 -16.67 -17.40 -40.62
CA ASP A 88 -15.76 -17.45 -41.78
C ASP A 88 -14.82 -16.24 -41.84
N SER A 89 -13.75 -16.36 -42.65
CA SER A 89 -12.74 -15.31 -42.83
C SER A 89 -12.08 -14.85 -41.51
N TYR A 90 -12.05 -15.73 -40.51
CA TYR A 90 -11.43 -15.49 -39.20
C TYR A 90 -12.06 -14.31 -38.43
N ASN A 91 -13.37 -14.15 -38.56
CA ASN A 91 -14.11 -13.13 -37.83
C ASN A 91 -14.50 -13.62 -36.42
N PRO A 92 -14.63 -12.73 -35.42
CA PRO A 92 -15.15 -13.10 -34.09
C PRO A 92 -16.57 -13.68 -34.16
N PRO A 93 -17.00 -14.49 -33.17
CA PRO A 93 -16.26 -14.85 -31.96
C PRO A 93 -15.18 -15.91 -32.22
N PHE A 94 -14.09 -15.82 -31.46
CA PHE A 94 -12.96 -16.75 -31.50
C PHE A 94 -12.43 -17.02 -30.10
N TYR A 95 -11.76 -18.16 -29.95
CA TYR A 95 -11.05 -18.53 -28.72
C TYR A 95 -9.67 -19.10 -29.05
N SER A 96 -8.70 -18.80 -28.20
CA SER A 96 -7.36 -19.36 -28.28
C SER A 96 -7.24 -20.53 -27.30
N LEU A 97 -6.90 -21.71 -27.80
CA LEU A 97 -6.80 -22.95 -27.02
C LEU A 97 -5.34 -23.41 -26.96
N THR A 98 -4.87 -23.74 -25.74
CA THR A 98 -3.56 -24.36 -25.49
C THR A 98 -3.66 -25.77 -24.94
N GLU A 99 -4.86 -26.19 -24.57
CA GLU A 99 -5.15 -27.48 -23.94
C GLU A 99 -6.09 -28.29 -24.84
N SER A 100 -5.94 -29.61 -24.84
CA SER A 100 -6.85 -30.48 -25.60
C SER A 100 -8.27 -30.42 -25.04
N VAL A 101 -9.27 -30.39 -25.93
CA VAL A 101 -10.68 -30.20 -25.58
C VAL A 101 -11.58 -31.28 -26.18
N ASN A 102 -12.63 -31.62 -25.43
CA ASN A 102 -13.70 -32.54 -25.79
C ASN A 102 -15.02 -31.78 -26.01
N ALA A 103 -16.07 -32.51 -26.38
CA ALA A 103 -17.38 -31.95 -26.72
C ALA A 103 -17.96 -31.05 -25.61
N ASP A 104 -17.88 -31.47 -24.34
CA ASP A 104 -18.42 -30.69 -23.21
C ASP A 104 -17.71 -29.35 -23.04
N LYS A 105 -16.38 -29.32 -23.23
CA LYS A 105 -15.55 -28.10 -23.15
C LYS A 105 -15.77 -27.17 -24.35
N LEU A 106 -16.00 -27.72 -25.54
CA LEU A 106 -16.39 -26.92 -26.71
C LEU A 106 -17.79 -26.33 -26.53
N SER A 107 -18.69 -27.09 -25.89
CA SER A 107 -20.05 -26.63 -25.61
C SER A 107 -20.07 -25.47 -24.61
N SER A 108 -19.21 -25.49 -23.59
CA SER A 108 -19.09 -24.36 -22.64
C SER A 108 -18.50 -23.09 -23.24
N LEU A 109 -17.90 -23.18 -24.43
CA LEU A 109 -17.45 -22.03 -25.23
C LEU A 109 -18.43 -21.63 -26.33
N GLU A 110 -19.56 -22.34 -26.49
CA GLU A 110 -20.48 -22.21 -27.62
C GLU A 110 -19.80 -22.47 -28.98
N MET A 111 -18.77 -23.34 -29.00
CA MET A 111 -18.01 -23.72 -30.21
C MET A 111 -18.25 -25.16 -30.67
N TYR A 112 -19.15 -25.90 -30.00
CA TYR A 112 -19.45 -27.27 -30.37
C TYR A 112 -20.26 -27.33 -31.67
N ASN A 113 -19.69 -27.95 -32.71
CA ASN A 113 -20.24 -27.96 -34.07
C ASN A 113 -20.48 -26.55 -34.66
N GLU A 114 -19.65 -25.58 -34.30
CA GLU A 114 -19.75 -24.21 -34.84
C GLU A 114 -18.42 -23.73 -35.42
N ILE A 115 -17.37 -24.57 -35.45
CA ILE A 115 -16.03 -24.16 -35.87
C ILE A 115 -15.95 -24.13 -37.40
N THR A 116 -15.67 -22.95 -37.94
CA THR A 116 -15.53 -22.67 -39.38
C THR A 116 -14.12 -22.22 -39.75
N GLY A 117 -13.39 -21.59 -38.83
CA GLY A 117 -12.02 -21.12 -39.06
C GLY A 117 -11.02 -21.65 -38.03
N ILE A 118 -9.80 -21.95 -38.48
CA ILE A 118 -8.72 -22.49 -37.66
C ILE A 118 -7.40 -21.78 -38.01
N LYS A 119 -6.63 -21.42 -36.98
CA LYS A 119 -5.22 -20.99 -37.11
C LYS A 119 -4.37 -21.71 -36.07
N VAL A 120 -3.30 -22.37 -36.49
CA VAL A 120 -2.40 -23.11 -35.60
C VAL A 120 -1.05 -22.40 -35.49
N SER A 121 -0.52 -22.33 -34.27
CA SER A 121 0.78 -21.74 -33.99
C SER A 121 1.48 -22.45 -32.82
N GLU A 122 2.76 -22.21 -32.67
CA GLU A 122 3.47 -22.55 -31.43
C GLU A 122 3.00 -21.63 -30.30
N ASN A 123 2.90 -22.16 -29.09
CA ASN A 123 2.64 -21.38 -27.89
C ASN A 123 3.98 -20.91 -27.29
N LYS A 124 4.52 -19.82 -27.83
CA LYS A 124 5.76 -19.17 -27.39
C LYS A 124 5.52 -17.68 -27.22
N GLN A 125 6.42 -16.97 -26.53
CA GLN A 125 6.45 -15.49 -26.48
C GLN A 125 5.10 -14.80 -26.16
N LEU A 126 4.28 -15.38 -25.27
CA LEU A 126 2.93 -14.92 -24.95
C LEU A 126 1.96 -14.86 -26.16
N ASN A 127 1.94 -15.88 -27.03
CA ASN A 127 1.00 -15.94 -28.16
C ASN A 127 -0.47 -16.16 -27.75
N CYS A 128 -0.73 -16.71 -26.55
CA CYS A 128 -2.08 -16.83 -26.00
C CYS A 128 -2.42 -15.58 -25.15
N ASP A 129 -2.51 -14.43 -25.81
CA ASP A 129 -2.71 -13.12 -25.18
C ASP A 129 -4.13 -12.54 -25.35
N GLN A 130 -4.95 -13.16 -26.21
CA GLN A 130 -6.32 -12.73 -26.49
C GLN A 130 -7.28 -13.91 -26.44
N LYS A 131 -8.36 -13.75 -25.65
CA LYS A 131 -9.40 -14.78 -25.43
C LYS A 131 -8.79 -16.17 -25.23
N CYS A 132 -7.76 -16.24 -24.40
CA CYS A 132 -7.06 -17.46 -24.08
C CYS A 132 -7.88 -18.28 -23.08
N THR A 133 -8.26 -19.48 -23.48
CA THR A 133 -9.10 -20.36 -22.68
C THR A 133 -8.25 -21.26 -21.79
N ILE A 134 -8.50 -21.20 -20.48
CA ILE A 134 -7.78 -21.96 -19.46
C ILE A 134 -8.77 -22.92 -18.79
N PHE A 135 -8.65 -24.20 -19.08
CA PHE A 135 -9.48 -25.24 -18.48
C PHE A 135 -8.86 -25.82 -17.20
N ASP A 136 -7.55 -26.04 -17.18
CA ASP A 136 -6.84 -26.52 -15.99
C ASP A 136 -5.71 -25.56 -15.63
N THR A 137 -4.64 -25.53 -16.42
CA THR A 137 -3.45 -24.75 -16.07
C THR A 137 -2.84 -24.10 -17.31
N TYR A 138 -2.55 -22.81 -17.20
CA TYR A 138 -1.77 -22.06 -18.18
C TYR A 138 -0.53 -21.45 -17.53
N LYS A 139 0.58 -21.45 -18.26
CA LYS A 139 1.88 -20.96 -17.77
C LYS A 139 2.45 -19.96 -18.76
N ILE A 140 2.93 -18.84 -18.23
CA ILE A 140 3.66 -17.83 -18.98
C ILE A 140 5.10 -17.85 -18.48
N ASN A 141 6.03 -18.31 -19.33
CA ASN A 141 7.45 -18.21 -19.06
C ASN A 141 7.91 -16.76 -19.24
N LEU A 142 8.24 -16.07 -18.15
CA LEU A 142 8.56 -14.65 -18.18
C LEU A 142 9.90 -14.39 -18.87
N ALA A 143 10.92 -15.20 -18.60
CA ALA A 143 12.23 -15.03 -19.23
C ALA A 143 12.14 -15.18 -20.76
N GLU A 144 11.43 -16.21 -21.24
CA GLU A 144 11.20 -16.41 -22.68
C GLU A 144 10.38 -15.27 -23.29
N SER A 145 9.31 -14.84 -22.61
CA SER A 145 8.36 -13.87 -23.16
C SER A 145 8.89 -12.42 -23.15
N PHE A 146 9.72 -12.06 -22.17
CA PHE A 146 10.45 -10.79 -22.17
C PHE A 146 11.70 -10.85 -23.08
N GLY A 147 12.24 -12.04 -23.36
CA GLY A 147 13.43 -12.22 -24.18
C GLY A 147 14.63 -11.44 -23.64
N ASP A 148 15.38 -10.79 -24.54
CA ASP A 148 16.57 -9.98 -24.19
C ASP A 148 16.27 -8.84 -23.20
N TYR A 149 15.01 -8.44 -23.04
CA TYR A 149 14.61 -7.39 -22.11
C TYR A 149 14.48 -7.87 -20.68
N TRP A 150 14.44 -9.18 -20.41
CA TRP A 150 14.31 -9.73 -19.06
C TRP A 150 15.47 -9.26 -18.16
N ASP A 151 16.71 -9.45 -18.62
CA ASP A 151 17.93 -9.09 -17.88
C ASP A 151 18.44 -7.66 -18.18
N ASP A 152 17.67 -6.83 -18.89
CA ASP A 152 18.07 -5.45 -19.21
C ASP A 152 17.92 -4.52 -18.00
N GLU A 153 19.04 -4.16 -17.37
CA GLU A 153 19.13 -3.25 -16.22
C GLU A 153 18.54 -1.85 -16.47
N ARG A 154 18.40 -1.44 -17.74
CA ARG A 154 17.77 -0.15 -18.11
C ARG A 154 16.25 -0.18 -17.95
N LEU A 155 15.67 -1.37 -17.83
CA LEU A 155 14.24 -1.63 -17.71
C LEU A 155 13.93 -2.37 -16.40
N PRO A 156 14.27 -1.81 -15.22
CA PRO A 156 14.16 -2.53 -13.94
C PRO A 156 12.72 -2.95 -13.59
N ASN A 157 11.72 -2.22 -14.07
CA ASN A 157 10.32 -2.55 -13.81
C ASN A 157 9.76 -3.41 -14.93
N LYS A 158 9.55 -4.70 -14.70
CA LYS A 158 8.84 -5.60 -15.61
C LYS A 158 7.37 -5.66 -15.19
N GLN A 159 6.45 -5.33 -16.08
CA GLN A 159 5.02 -5.24 -15.81
C GLN A 159 4.29 -6.30 -16.61
N ILE A 160 3.40 -7.03 -15.95
CA ILE A 160 2.51 -8.04 -16.51
C ILE A 160 1.08 -7.59 -16.24
N LEU A 161 0.31 -7.39 -17.31
CA LEU A 161 -1.13 -7.14 -17.24
C LEU A 161 -1.86 -8.43 -17.64
N LEU A 162 -2.78 -8.88 -16.80
CA LEU A 162 -3.69 -9.99 -17.09
C LEU A 162 -5.12 -9.51 -16.88
N VAL A 163 -5.97 -9.65 -17.88
CA VAL A 163 -7.39 -9.25 -17.84
C VAL A 163 -8.25 -10.48 -18.04
N PHE A 164 -9.04 -10.83 -17.02
CA PHE A 164 -9.94 -11.97 -17.05
C PHE A 164 -11.37 -11.52 -17.23
N ASN A 165 -12.14 -12.28 -18.02
CA ASN A 165 -13.60 -12.15 -17.98
C ASN A 165 -14.11 -12.68 -16.64
N SER A 166 -15.01 -11.95 -16.01
CA SER A 166 -15.64 -12.34 -14.75
C SER A 166 -17.16 -12.37 -14.92
N PRO A 167 -17.69 -13.35 -15.68
CA PRO A 167 -19.14 -13.48 -15.87
C PRO A 167 -19.84 -13.67 -14.52
N ASN A 168 -21.10 -13.24 -14.42
CA ASN A 168 -21.90 -13.32 -13.18
C ASN A 168 -21.24 -12.65 -11.96
N GLN A 169 -20.49 -11.56 -12.17
CA GLN A 169 -19.86 -10.79 -11.09
C GLN A 169 -18.84 -11.61 -10.27
N GLY A 170 -18.13 -12.55 -10.91
CA GLY A 170 -17.06 -13.34 -10.28
C GLY A 170 -17.41 -14.18 -9.07
N LYS A 171 -18.71 -14.31 -8.72
CA LYS A 171 -19.18 -15.07 -7.55
C LYS A 171 -18.92 -16.57 -7.68
N ASP A 172 -18.88 -17.04 -8.92
CA ASP A 172 -18.62 -18.44 -9.27
C ASP A 172 -17.16 -18.66 -9.71
N ASP A 173 -16.33 -17.61 -9.73
CA ASP A 173 -14.94 -17.72 -10.18
C ASP A 173 -14.05 -18.33 -9.09
N SER A 174 -13.45 -19.47 -9.41
CA SER A 174 -12.47 -20.16 -8.56
C SER A 174 -11.21 -20.41 -9.37
N TYR A 175 -10.19 -19.58 -9.16
CA TYR A 175 -8.90 -19.72 -9.84
C TYR A 175 -7.77 -19.07 -9.03
N SER A 176 -6.53 -19.32 -9.43
CA SER A 176 -5.36 -18.65 -8.86
C SER A 176 -4.38 -18.20 -9.92
N VAL A 177 -3.68 -17.11 -9.63
CA VAL A 177 -2.55 -16.59 -10.40
C VAL A 177 -1.36 -16.52 -9.44
N SER A 178 -0.28 -17.24 -9.71
CA SER A 178 0.91 -17.24 -8.86
C SER A 178 2.18 -17.02 -9.65
N LEU A 179 3.15 -16.36 -9.02
CA LEU A 179 4.52 -16.25 -9.54
C LEU A 179 5.36 -17.38 -8.93
N SER A 180 6.18 -18.06 -9.74
CA SER A 180 7.14 -19.06 -9.26
C SER A 180 8.01 -18.50 -8.11
N LEU A 181 8.03 -19.17 -6.96
CA LEU A 181 8.73 -18.73 -5.74
C LEU A 181 8.31 -17.33 -5.22
N GLY A 182 7.13 -16.86 -5.63
CA GLY A 182 6.62 -15.52 -5.37
C GLY A 182 5.20 -15.50 -4.82
N PRO A 183 4.57 -14.31 -4.81
CA PRO A 183 3.23 -14.15 -4.31
C PRO A 183 2.19 -14.87 -5.17
N SER A 184 1.03 -15.10 -4.57
CA SER A 184 -0.14 -15.68 -5.22
C SER A 184 -1.40 -14.85 -4.97
N ILE A 185 -2.25 -14.84 -5.98
CA ILE A 185 -3.58 -14.26 -5.99
C ILE A 185 -4.55 -15.43 -6.12
N SER A 186 -5.55 -15.50 -5.27
CA SER A 186 -6.58 -16.54 -5.31
C SER A 186 -7.95 -15.90 -5.30
N MET A 187 -8.76 -16.29 -6.28
CA MET A 187 -10.17 -15.96 -6.37
C MET A 187 -10.96 -17.05 -5.67
N ILE A 188 -11.73 -16.63 -4.66
CA ILE A 188 -12.62 -17.50 -3.89
C ILE A 188 -13.96 -16.78 -3.72
N GLN A 189 -15.02 -17.52 -3.38
CA GLN A 189 -16.36 -16.93 -3.15
C GLN A 189 -16.38 -15.76 -2.16
N LYS A 190 -15.41 -15.69 -1.22
CA LYS A 190 -15.31 -14.64 -0.21
C LYS A 190 -14.61 -13.36 -0.70
N GLY A 191 -14.02 -13.37 -1.90
CA GLY A 191 -13.30 -12.24 -2.48
C GLY A 191 -11.94 -12.60 -3.07
N ILE A 192 -11.09 -11.58 -3.21
CA ILE A 192 -9.77 -11.64 -3.83
C ILE A 192 -8.72 -11.72 -2.71
N ASN A 193 -8.00 -12.84 -2.64
CA ASN A 193 -6.98 -13.07 -1.62
C ASN A 193 -5.57 -12.99 -2.21
N PHE A 194 -4.75 -12.11 -1.65
CA PHE A 194 -3.33 -11.98 -1.94
C PHE A 194 -2.52 -12.65 -0.83
N SER A 195 -1.47 -13.37 -1.20
CA SER A 195 -0.54 -13.94 -0.22
C SER A 195 0.89 -13.98 -0.72
N ASP A 196 1.83 -13.88 0.22
CA ASP A 196 3.25 -14.14 -0.05
C ASP A 196 3.49 -15.63 -0.29
N TYR A 197 4.69 -15.98 -0.77
CA TYR A 197 5.04 -17.37 -1.11
C TYR A 197 4.82 -18.36 0.04
N ASN A 198 5.17 -17.96 1.27
CA ASN A 198 5.02 -18.80 2.47
C ASN A 198 3.63 -18.71 3.10
N MET A 199 2.74 -17.88 2.56
CA MET A 199 1.40 -17.62 3.08
C MET A 199 1.38 -17.07 4.52
N PHE A 200 2.43 -16.38 4.95
CA PHE A 200 2.48 -15.69 6.24
C PHE A 200 1.70 -14.38 6.20
N ASN A 201 1.82 -13.63 5.10
CA ASN A 201 1.08 -12.40 4.88
C ASN A 201 -0.11 -12.70 3.95
N LYS A 202 -1.32 -12.33 4.39
CA LYS A 202 -2.54 -12.51 3.60
C LYS A 202 -3.41 -11.26 3.67
N PHE A 203 -3.88 -10.82 2.51
CA PHE A 203 -4.79 -9.69 2.39
C PHE A 203 -6.00 -10.11 1.58
N MET A 204 -7.19 -9.93 2.13
CA MET A 204 -8.45 -10.31 1.47
C MET A 204 -9.27 -9.07 1.22
N PHE A 205 -9.71 -8.90 -0.02
CA PHE A 205 -10.59 -7.81 -0.44
C PHE A 205 -11.91 -8.39 -0.90
N ALA A 206 -13.01 -7.77 -0.49
CA ALA A 206 -14.34 -8.18 -0.92
C ALA A 206 -14.52 -7.82 -2.40
N HIS A 207 -15.18 -8.70 -3.16
CA HIS A 207 -15.58 -8.40 -4.53
C HIS A 207 -16.67 -7.32 -4.52
N LYS A 208 -16.58 -6.32 -5.41
CA LYS A 208 -17.69 -5.39 -5.65
C LYS A 208 -18.67 -5.97 -6.65
N ASP A 209 -19.95 -6.00 -6.29
CA ASP A 209 -21.02 -6.38 -7.22
C ASP A 209 -21.00 -5.43 -8.43
N ASN A 210 -21.17 -5.99 -9.64
CA ASN A 210 -21.23 -5.29 -10.95
C ASN A 210 -19.88 -5.02 -11.64
N ALA A 211 -19.00 -6.01 -11.75
CA ALA A 211 -17.85 -5.97 -12.67
C ALA A 211 -17.97 -7.09 -13.73
N ASP A 212 -17.49 -6.84 -14.95
CA ASP A 212 -17.43 -7.79 -16.06
C ASP A 212 -16.00 -8.25 -16.39
N GLU A 213 -14.99 -7.42 -16.09
CA GLU A 213 -13.57 -7.75 -16.19
C GLU A 213 -12.86 -7.55 -14.84
N LEU A 214 -11.92 -8.47 -14.56
CA LEU A 214 -10.97 -8.36 -13.46
C LEU A 214 -9.55 -8.36 -14.00
N SER A 215 -8.86 -7.26 -13.78
CA SER A 215 -7.49 -7.04 -14.22
C SER A 215 -6.51 -7.17 -13.06
N PHE A 216 -5.38 -7.82 -13.28
CA PHE A 216 -4.23 -7.81 -12.38
C PHE A 216 -3.05 -7.13 -13.07
N ILE A 217 -2.46 -6.17 -12.38
CA ILE A 217 -1.17 -5.60 -12.72
C ILE A 217 -0.15 -6.18 -11.75
N ILE A 218 0.83 -6.90 -12.30
CA ILE A 218 1.93 -7.49 -11.53
C ILE A 218 3.21 -6.84 -12.03
N GLN A 219 3.91 -6.11 -11.16
CA GLN A 219 5.22 -5.55 -11.46
C GLN A 219 6.30 -6.29 -10.69
N VAL A 220 7.29 -6.80 -11.42
CA VAL A 220 8.51 -7.38 -10.87
C VAL A 220 9.62 -6.33 -10.99
N ASN A 221 10.27 -6.02 -9.87
CA ASN A 221 11.46 -5.18 -9.81
C ASN A 221 12.44 -5.82 -8.84
N ASP A 222 13.52 -6.39 -9.38
CA ASP A 222 14.49 -7.18 -8.65
C ASP A 222 13.81 -8.27 -7.80
N ASP A 223 13.86 -8.15 -6.48
CA ASP A 223 13.34 -9.08 -5.50
C ASP A 223 11.99 -8.64 -4.90
N ILE A 224 11.33 -7.63 -5.48
CA ILE A 224 10.03 -7.13 -5.06
C ILE A 224 9.00 -7.33 -6.17
N VAL A 225 7.84 -7.84 -5.77
CA VAL A 225 6.67 -8.00 -6.64
C VAL A 225 5.54 -7.15 -6.10
N GLN A 226 5.09 -6.19 -6.91
CA GLN A 226 3.97 -5.32 -6.59
C GLN A 226 2.75 -5.77 -7.38
N ILE A 227 1.61 -5.85 -6.71
CA ILE A 227 0.36 -6.35 -7.30
C ILE A 227 -0.77 -5.37 -7.03
N GLN A 228 -1.62 -5.16 -8.02
CA GLN A 228 -2.88 -4.44 -7.89
C GLN A 228 -3.96 -5.14 -8.72
N TYR A 229 -5.18 -5.22 -8.20
CA TYR A 229 -6.34 -5.57 -9.01
C TYR A 229 -7.15 -4.33 -9.40
N ILE A 230 -7.79 -4.40 -10.55
CA ILE A 230 -8.72 -3.39 -11.06
C ILE A 230 -9.96 -4.13 -11.58
N GLN A 231 -11.13 -3.75 -11.10
CA GLN A 231 -12.42 -4.23 -11.57
C GLN A 231 -13.04 -3.19 -12.50
N THR A 232 -13.52 -3.61 -13.65
CA THR A 232 -14.23 -2.74 -14.60
C THR A 232 -15.59 -3.32 -14.96
N LEU A 233 -16.48 -2.45 -15.44
CA LEU A 233 -17.77 -2.77 -16.06
C LEU A 233 -17.87 -1.95 -17.33
N ASP A 234 -18.02 -2.59 -18.50
CA ASP A 234 -18.05 -1.90 -19.79
C ASP A 234 -16.84 -0.95 -19.96
N ASP A 235 -15.64 -1.42 -19.58
CA ASP A 235 -14.37 -0.69 -19.57
C ASP A 235 -14.30 0.53 -18.59
N GLU A 236 -15.34 0.79 -17.78
CA GLU A 236 -15.36 1.82 -16.74
C GLU A 236 -14.92 1.28 -15.38
N LEU A 237 -14.19 2.08 -14.58
CA LEU A 237 -13.65 1.67 -13.28
C LEU A 237 -14.77 1.42 -12.25
N VAL A 238 -14.78 0.22 -11.65
CA VAL A 238 -15.70 -0.16 -10.55
C VAL A 238 -14.98 -0.16 -9.21
N ASP A 239 -13.82 -0.80 -9.14
CA ASP A 239 -13.03 -0.94 -7.91
C ASP A 239 -11.54 -1.10 -8.20
N ILE A 240 -10.72 -0.75 -7.22
CA ILE A 240 -9.27 -0.87 -7.30
C ILE A 240 -8.68 -1.20 -5.94
N SER A 241 -7.73 -2.14 -5.90
CA SER A 241 -7.01 -2.45 -4.67
C SER A 241 -5.93 -1.42 -4.36
N PRO A 242 -5.47 -1.33 -3.11
CA PRO A 242 -4.14 -0.80 -2.85
C PRO A 242 -3.09 -1.58 -3.63
N ILE A 243 -1.95 -0.97 -3.85
CA ILE A 243 -0.78 -1.69 -4.38
C ILE A 243 -0.17 -2.48 -3.23
N ILE A 244 0.01 -3.78 -3.43
CA ILE A 244 0.51 -4.69 -2.41
C ILE A 244 1.89 -5.16 -2.83
N SER A 245 2.89 -4.90 -2.00
CA SER A 245 4.28 -5.27 -2.27
C SER A 245 4.68 -6.49 -1.45
N PHE A 246 5.15 -7.53 -2.15
CA PHE A 246 5.66 -8.77 -1.58
C PHE A 246 7.13 -8.97 -1.92
N GLN A 247 7.84 -9.67 -1.05
CA GLN A 247 9.19 -10.15 -1.33
C GLN A 247 9.10 -11.36 -2.26
N TRP A 248 9.93 -11.37 -3.30
CA TRP A 248 10.12 -12.49 -4.20
C TRP A 248 11.36 -13.28 -3.80
N LEU A 249 11.19 -14.59 -3.57
CA LEU A 249 12.30 -15.49 -3.21
C LEU A 249 12.93 -16.04 -4.48
N PHE A 250 13.33 -15.16 -5.39
CA PHE A 250 13.87 -15.54 -6.68
C PHE A 250 15.07 -16.47 -6.52
N ASN A 251 15.08 -17.55 -7.31
CA ASN A 251 16.20 -18.47 -7.43
C ASN A 251 16.53 -18.63 -8.91
N ILE A 252 17.81 -18.47 -9.25
CA ILE A 252 18.34 -18.58 -10.61
C ILE A 252 18.10 -19.98 -11.22
N ASP A 253 17.95 -21.00 -10.36
CA ASP A 253 17.69 -22.38 -10.78
C ASP A 253 16.23 -22.64 -11.19
N VAL A 254 15.32 -21.70 -10.92
CA VAL A 254 13.89 -21.84 -11.23
C VAL A 254 13.49 -20.79 -12.23
N GLU A 255 13.02 -21.23 -13.40
CA GLU A 255 12.52 -20.30 -14.41
C GLU A 255 11.32 -19.50 -13.86
N PRO A 256 11.32 -18.16 -14.04
CA PRO A 256 10.25 -17.31 -13.56
C PRO A 256 9.01 -17.53 -14.43
N GLU A 257 7.99 -18.17 -13.86
CA GLU A 257 6.70 -18.41 -14.54
C GLU A 257 5.57 -17.72 -13.79
N ILE A 258 4.61 -17.15 -14.53
CA ILE A 258 3.26 -16.93 -14.02
C ILE A 258 2.46 -18.19 -14.27
N ILE A 259 1.86 -18.74 -13.23
CA ILE A 259 1.06 -19.96 -13.25
C ILE A 259 -0.38 -19.58 -12.95
N ILE A 260 -1.27 -19.82 -13.91
CA ILE A 260 -2.70 -19.60 -13.78
C ILE A 260 -3.37 -20.96 -13.68
N LYS A 261 -4.08 -21.23 -12.59
CA LYS A 261 -4.81 -22.47 -12.36
C LYS A 261 -6.29 -22.20 -12.24
N ASN A 262 -7.08 -22.85 -13.07
CA ASN A 262 -8.53 -22.84 -13.02
C ASN A 262 -9.04 -23.99 -12.13
N TYR A 263 -9.90 -23.68 -11.17
CA TYR A 263 -10.54 -24.64 -10.28
C TYR A 263 -12.05 -24.75 -10.51
N ASN A 264 -12.57 -24.13 -11.56
CA ASN A 264 -13.97 -24.23 -11.97
C ASN A 264 -14.23 -25.61 -12.58
N ASP A 265 -15.22 -26.34 -12.07
CA ASP A 265 -15.47 -27.75 -12.43
C ASP A 265 -15.78 -27.97 -13.93
N LEU A 266 -16.46 -27.01 -14.59
CA LEU A 266 -16.89 -27.10 -15.99
C LEU A 266 -16.71 -25.80 -16.80
N GLY A 267 -16.52 -24.66 -16.12
CA GLY A 267 -16.42 -23.34 -16.75
C GLY A 267 -14.97 -22.99 -17.11
N PRO A 268 -14.67 -22.63 -18.37
CA PRO A 268 -13.35 -22.14 -18.71
C PRO A 268 -13.09 -20.79 -18.07
N LEU A 269 -11.86 -20.56 -17.60
CA LEU A 269 -11.39 -19.22 -17.29
C LEU A 269 -10.91 -18.58 -18.61
N ILE A 270 -11.45 -17.42 -18.95
CA ILE A 270 -11.07 -16.69 -20.17
C ILE A 270 -10.14 -15.53 -19.80
N LEU A 271 -8.86 -15.68 -20.14
CA LEU A 271 -7.89 -14.58 -20.14
C LEU A 271 -8.13 -13.75 -21.41
N ASN A 272 -8.88 -12.66 -21.26
CA ASN A 272 -9.30 -11.80 -22.36
C ASN A 272 -8.12 -11.06 -22.99
N LYS A 273 -7.22 -10.52 -22.16
CA LYS A 273 -6.05 -9.73 -22.59
C LYS A 273 -4.85 -10.08 -21.71
N ALA A 274 -3.66 -10.24 -22.31
CA ALA A 274 -2.40 -10.33 -21.58
C ALA A 274 -1.31 -9.49 -22.26
N ILE A 275 -0.53 -8.74 -21.48
CA ILE A 275 0.51 -7.86 -22.01
C ILE A 275 1.71 -7.86 -21.10
N LEU A 276 2.89 -7.86 -21.72
CA LEU A 276 4.16 -7.62 -21.05
C LEU A 276 4.70 -6.25 -21.45
N ALA A 277 5.10 -5.48 -20.46
CA ALA A 277 5.65 -4.16 -20.64
C ALA A 277 6.82 -3.94 -19.67
N ALA A 278 7.66 -2.94 -19.92
CA ALA A 278 8.72 -2.57 -19.00
C ALA A 278 9.05 -1.09 -19.04
N ASP A 279 9.54 -0.54 -17.94
CA ASP A 279 9.96 0.86 -17.88
C ASP A 279 11.25 1.09 -17.07
N SER A 280 11.75 2.31 -17.15
CA SER A 280 13.03 2.73 -16.55
C SER A 280 12.97 3.02 -15.04
N GLY A 281 11.77 3.06 -14.45
CA GLY A 281 11.57 3.45 -13.05
C GLY A 281 11.78 4.94 -12.73
N ASP A 282 12.06 5.78 -13.72
CA ASP A 282 12.13 7.23 -13.57
C ASP A 282 10.73 7.84 -13.46
N HIS A 283 10.18 7.82 -12.25
CA HIS A 283 8.86 8.35 -11.92
C HIS A 283 8.90 9.88 -11.81
N ASN A 284 7.85 10.55 -12.29
CA ASN A 284 7.59 11.96 -11.98
C ASN A 284 6.55 12.00 -10.85
N TRP A 285 7.00 12.13 -9.60
CA TRP A 285 6.12 12.47 -8.46
C TRP A 285 5.79 13.97 -8.37
N ALA A 286 6.13 14.75 -9.41
CA ALA A 286 5.79 16.17 -9.44
C ALA A 286 4.27 16.33 -9.27
N LYS A 287 3.88 17.11 -8.25
CA LYS A 287 2.50 17.45 -7.84
C LYS A 287 1.49 17.22 -8.97
N ARG A 288 0.81 16.08 -8.91
CA ARG A 288 -0.30 15.74 -9.78
C ARG A 288 -1.54 16.44 -9.22
N ASP A 289 -2.35 17.02 -10.10
CA ASP A 289 -3.49 17.86 -9.73
C ASP A 289 -4.56 17.01 -9.01
N LEU A 290 -4.99 17.43 -7.81
CA LEU A 290 -5.78 16.62 -6.85
C LEU A 290 -7.28 16.98 -6.85
N SER A 291 -7.78 17.64 -7.90
CA SER A 291 -9.08 18.33 -7.85
C SER A 291 -10.32 17.43 -7.99
N GLN A 292 -10.17 16.14 -8.32
CA GLN A 292 -11.29 15.20 -8.47
C GLN A 292 -10.91 13.79 -8.00
N THR A 293 -11.85 13.05 -7.42
CA THR A 293 -11.65 11.70 -6.84
C THR A 293 -11.10 10.68 -7.85
N SER A 294 -11.44 10.83 -9.14
CA SER A 294 -10.85 10.06 -10.24
C SER A 294 -9.37 10.38 -10.52
N GLN A 295 -8.88 11.56 -10.12
CA GLN A 295 -7.48 12.00 -10.27
C GLN A 295 -6.59 11.62 -9.06
N ILE A 296 -7.19 11.35 -7.90
CA ILE A 296 -6.44 10.91 -6.70
C ILE A 296 -5.77 9.57 -6.99
N ILE A 297 -6.49 8.59 -7.55
CA ILE A 297 -5.93 7.29 -7.96
C ILE A 297 -4.77 7.50 -8.96
N CYS A 298 -4.92 8.40 -9.94
CA CYS A 298 -3.88 8.76 -10.89
C CYS A 298 -2.59 9.29 -10.23
N SER A 299 -2.71 9.85 -9.03
CA SER A 299 -1.59 10.41 -8.30
C SER A 299 -0.76 9.35 -7.55
N PHE A 300 -1.39 8.22 -7.20
CA PHE A 300 -0.79 7.16 -6.40
C PHE A 300 -0.52 5.86 -7.16
N VAL A 301 -0.99 5.71 -8.40
CA VAL A 301 -0.71 4.53 -9.22
C VAL A 301 0.67 4.67 -9.92
N PRO A 302 1.67 3.84 -9.57
CA PRO A 302 2.96 3.81 -10.27
C PRO A 302 2.80 3.24 -11.68
N PHE A 303 1.77 2.40 -11.90
CA PHE A 303 1.46 1.74 -13.17
C PHE A 303 0.59 2.60 -14.11
N LEU A 304 0.69 3.94 -14.05
CA LEU A 304 -0.26 4.85 -14.69
C LEU A 304 -0.51 4.56 -16.18
N ASN A 305 0.55 4.19 -16.91
CA ASN A 305 0.43 3.83 -18.34
C ASN A 305 -0.39 2.55 -18.55
N ILE A 306 -0.23 1.55 -17.68
CA ILE A 306 -0.99 0.30 -17.72
C ILE A 306 -2.41 0.50 -17.17
N TYR A 307 -2.59 1.37 -16.19
CA TYR A 307 -3.92 1.77 -15.71
C TYR A 307 -4.72 2.45 -16.83
N ASN A 308 -4.12 3.42 -17.52
CA ASN A 308 -4.74 4.08 -18.68
C ASN A 308 -5.03 3.12 -19.83
N TYR A 309 -4.28 2.01 -19.92
CA TYR A 309 -4.50 0.98 -20.92
C TYR A 309 -5.88 0.31 -20.78
N ILE A 310 -6.40 0.20 -19.55
CA ILE A 310 -7.65 -0.51 -19.22
C ILE A 310 -8.82 0.40 -18.80
N THR A 311 -8.63 1.73 -18.67
CA THR A 311 -9.66 2.67 -18.18
C THR A 311 -9.88 3.88 -19.10
N HIS A 312 -9.77 3.70 -20.43
CA HIS A 312 -9.95 4.77 -21.42
C HIS A 312 -9.11 6.04 -21.23
N GLY A 313 -8.02 5.99 -20.46
CA GLY A 313 -7.22 7.18 -20.15
C GLY A 313 -7.89 8.15 -19.17
N SER A 314 -8.75 7.66 -18.27
CA SER A 314 -9.41 8.44 -17.21
C SER A 314 -8.43 9.34 -16.44
N CYS A 315 -7.21 8.87 -16.23
CA CYS A 315 -6.08 9.72 -15.89
C CYS A 315 -5.59 10.44 -17.15
N ARG A 316 -6.12 11.65 -17.40
CA ARG A 316 -5.77 12.57 -18.52
C ARG A 316 -4.27 12.91 -18.68
N GLN A 317 -3.40 12.27 -17.91
CA GLN A 317 -1.96 12.33 -17.98
C GLN A 317 -1.43 11.26 -18.95
N LEU A 318 -1.10 11.74 -20.17
CA LEU A 318 -0.27 11.13 -21.21
C LEU A 318 -0.03 9.60 -21.12
N SER A 319 -0.88 8.82 -21.81
CA SER A 319 -0.63 7.40 -22.11
C SER A 319 0.59 7.25 -23.03
N ASN A 320 1.78 7.01 -22.48
CA ASN A 320 3.04 6.95 -23.26
C ASN A 320 3.56 5.52 -23.43
N ILE A 321 2.69 4.59 -23.84
CA ILE A 321 3.12 3.23 -24.20
C ILE A 321 3.77 3.27 -25.58
N VAL A 322 5.05 2.88 -25.65
CA VAL A 322 5.84 2.87 -26.87
C VAL A 322 5.99 1.44 -27.36
N TYR A 323 5.54 1.17 -28.59
CA TYR A 323 5.59 -0.17 -29.22
C TYR A 323 6.91 -0.50 -29.93
N SER A 324 7.87 0.43 -29.93
CA SER A 324 9.16 0.26 -30.60
C SER A 324 10.29 0.53 -29.63
N ALA A 325 11.07 -0.51 -29.32
CA ALA A 325 12.26 -0.40 -28.48
C ALA A 325 13.25 0.65 -29.03
N ALA A 326 13.45 0.68 -30.35
CA ALA A 326 14.31 1.68 -30.98
C ALA A 326 13.84 3.12 -30.72
N ASN A 327 12.53 3.39 -30.78
CA ASN A 327 11.98 4.72 -30.49
C ASN A 327 12.03 5.04 -28.99
N TYR A 328 11.80 4.04 -28.15
CA TYR A 328 11.86 4.18 -26.69
C TYR A 328 13.26 4.63 -26.25
N PHE A 329 14.31 3.89 -26.63
CA PHE A 329 15.68 4.19 -26.22
C PHE A 329 16.33 5.38 -26.94
N ARG A 330 15.76 5.87 -28.06
CA ARG A 330 16.24 7.09 -28.76
C ARG A 330 15.73 8.38 -28.14
N SER A 331 14.70 8.33 -27.31
CA SER A 331 14.06 9.50 -26.72
C SER A 331 14.21 9.49 -25.20
N ASN A 332 13.82 10.59 -24.54
CA ASN A 332 13.72 10.58 -23.08
C ASN A 332 12.73 9.49 -22.64
N THR A 333 13.17 8.55 -21.80
CA THR A 333 12.40 7.40 -21.29
C THR A 333 11.55 7.76 -20.08
N LYS A 334 11.76 8.95 -19.48
CA LYS A 334 11.03 9.39 -18.30
C LYS A 334 9.52 9.40 -18.52
N GLY A 335 8.77 8.68 -17.67
CA GLY A 335 7.31 8.57 -17.74
C GLY A 335 6.76 7.76 -18.93
N LYS A 336 7.61 7.00 -19.63
CA LYS A 336 7.19 6.13 -20.74
C LYS A 336 7.28 4.68 -20.33
N THR A 337 6.45 3.84 -20.95
CA THR A 337 6.48 2.38 -20.78
C THR A 337 6.72 1.74 -22.15
N LEU A 338 7.68 0.83 -22.24
CA LEU A 338 7.97 0.05 -23.43
C LEU A 338 7.05 -1.18 -23.45
N HIS A 339 6.29 -1.35 -24.52
CA HIS A 339 5.56 -2.59 -24.77
C HIS A 339 6.53 -3.68 -25.24
N ILE A 340 6.45 -4.89 -24.65
CA ILE A 340 7.35 -6.01 -24.91
C ILE A 340 6.64 -7.12 -25.68
N ALA A 341 5.52 -7.64 -25.18
CA ALA A 341 4.78 -8.76 -25.77
C ALA A 341 3.26 -8.63 -25.57
N GLY A 342 2.49 -9.30 -26.42
CA GLY A 342 1.03 -9.17 -26.55
C GLY A 342 0.62 -8.38 -27.80
N GLU A 343 -0.46 -8.78 -28.45
CA GLU A 343 -1.04 -8.14 -29.63
C GLU A 343 -2.15 -7.15 -29.27
N SER A 344 -2.66 -7.22 -28.03
CA SER A 344 -3.68 -6.32 -27.52
C SER A 344 -3.27 -4.84 -27.66
N ARG A 345 -4.23 -3.99 -28.02
CA ARG A 345 -4.06 -2.53 -28.13
C ARG A 345 -4.77 -1.80 -26.98
N PRO A 346 -4.27 -0.62 -26.56
CA PRO A 346 -4.86 0.12 -25.46
C PRO A 346 -6.27 0.53 -25.85
N LEU A 347 -7.15 0.65 -24.87
CA LEU A 347 -8.46 1.25 -25.11
C LEU A 347 -8.29 2.63 -25.72
N LYS A 348 -9.13 2.93 -26.72
CA LYS A 348 -9.13 4.26 -27.32
C LYS A 348 -9.59 5.26 -26.27
N GLU A 349 -8.87 6.38 -26.18
CA GLU A 349 -9.31 7.52 -25.36
C GLU A 349 -10.72 7.92 -25.82
N GLN A 350 -11.64 8.03 -24.87
CA GLN A 350 -12.97 8.56 -25.18
C GLN A 350 -12.81 10.01 -25.65
N PRO A 351 -13.52 10.44 -26.70
CA PRO A 351 -13.49 11.83 -27.12
C PRO A 351 -13.94 12.69 -25.94
N SER A 352 -13.17 13.74 -25.63
CA SER A 352 -13.54 14.71 -24.61
C SER A 352 -14.92 15.28 -24.97
N ILE A 353 -15.96 14.84 -24.26
CA ILE A 353 -17.24 15.53 -24.33
C ILE A 353 -16.96 16.92 -23.79
N ASN A 354 -17.10 17.95 -24.63
CA ASN A 354 -17.14 19.33 -24.16
C ASN A 354 -18.35 19.42 -23.23
N THR A 355 -18.13 19.27 -21.93
CA THR A 355 -19.08 19.59 -20.87
C THR A 355 -19.22 21.11 -20.72
N ASP A 356 -19.54 21.77 -21.83
CA ASP A 356 -20.00 23.17 -21.87
C ASP A 356 -21.52 23.24 -22.08
N LEU A 357 -22.23 22.11 -22.06
CA LEU A 357 -23.68 22.07 -22.18
C LEU A 357 -24.24 21.09 -21.14
N ASP A 358 -25.02 21.68 -20.23
CA ASP A 358 -25.63 21.16 -19.02
C ASP A 358 -24.70 20.93 -17.82
N PRO A 359 -24.78 21.75 -16.75
CA PRO A 359 -24.25 21.34 -15.47
C PRO A 359 -25.05 20.11 -15.03
N ASP A 360 -24.36 18.97 -14.94
CA ASP A 360 -24.80 17.82 -14.17
C ASP A 360 -25.38 18.35 -12.84
N PRO A 361 -26.56 17.88 -12.38
CA PRO A 361 -27.10 18.33 -11.10
C PRO A 361 -26.01 18.12 -10.06
N ASP A 362 -25.60 19.25 -9.45
CA ASP A 362 -24.56 19.32 -8.43
C ASP A 362 -24.74 18.11 -7.50
N PRO A 363 -23.75 17.19 -7.40
CA PRO A 363 -23.88 16.07 -6.49
C PRO A 363 -24.20 16.64 -5.12
N ASP A 364 -25.21 16.06 -4.48
CA ASP A 364 -25.72 16.49 -3.18
C ASP A 364 -24.53 16.89 -2.28
N PRO A 365 -24.47 18.14 -1.75
CA PRO A 365 -23.35 18.60 -0.94
C PRO A 365 -23.02 17.64 0.20
N ASP A 366 -24.02 16.91 0.71
CA ASP A 366 -23.87 15.88 1.75
C ASP A 366 -23.08 14.64 1.26
N GLN A 367 -23.14 14.29 -0.03
CA GLN A 367 -22.35 13.19 -0.62
C GLN A 367 -20.91 13.62 -0.93
N LYS A 368 -20.70 14.88 -1.34
CA LYS A 368 -19.37 15.41 -1.60
C LYS A 368 -18.52 15.49 -0.32
N GLU A 369 -19.11 15.91 0.80
CA GLU A 369 -18.49 15.83 2.12
C GLU A 369 -18.26 14.39 2.59
N PHE A 370 -19.11 13.43 2.20
CA PHE A 370 -18.93 12.02 2.57
C PHE A 370 -17.73 11.36 1.86
N PHE A 371 -17.48 11.69 0.59
CA PHE A 371 -16.33 11.16 -0.16
C PHE A 371 -15.01 11.87 0.18
N ASP A 372 -15.03 13.18 0.46
CA ASP A 372 -13.83 13.91 0.91
C ASP A 372 -13.34 13.47 2.30
N ASN A 373 -14.19 12.80 3.09
CA ASN A 373 -13.88 12.34 4.45
C ASN A 373 -13.43 10.87 4.56
N GLN A 374 -13.24 10.13 3.45
CA GLN A 374 -12.79 8.73 3.50
C GLN A 374 -11.28 8.59 3.33
N MET A 375 -10.61 8.08 4.37
CA MET A 375 -9.23 7.58 4.26
C MET A 375 -9.21 6.41 3.27
N THR A 376 -8.47 6.55 2.15
CA THR A 376 -8.32 5.49 1.16
C THR A 376 -6.98 4.78 1.36
N LEU A 377 -7.02 3.46 1.55
CA LEU A 377 -5.81 2.64 1.60
C LEU A 377 -5.24 2.50 0.18
N THR A 378 -4.08 3.12 -0.08
CA THR A 378 -3.47 3.16 -1.42
C THR A 378 -2.29 2.20 -1.58
N TYR A 379 -1.62 1.82 -0.48
CA TYR A 379 -0.40 1.03 -0.51
C TYR A 379 -0.26 0.12 0.72
N ILE A 380 0.17 -1.12 0.49
CA ILE A 380 0.52 -2.10 1.53
C ILE A 380 1.92 -2.64 1.22
N ASP A 381 2.84 -2.48 2.16
CA ASP A 381 4.20 -3.04 2.05
C ASP A 381 4.36 -4.22 3.02
N SER A 382 4.35 -5.44 2.50
CA SER A 382 4.60 -6.63 3.33
C SER A 382 6.10 -6.97 3.43
N THR A 383 6.99 -6.25 2.73
CA THR A 383 8.44 -6.51 2.76
C THR A 383 9.08 -5.94 4.02
N LYS A 384 8.50 -4.88 4.60
CA LYS A 384 9.00 -4.19 5.80
C LYS A 384 8.36 -4.71 7.10
N SER A 385 8.11 -6.02 7.17
CA SER A 385 7.52 -6.64 8.36
C SER A 385 8.28 -6.24 9.63
N GLN A 386 7.55 -5.98 10.72
CA GLN A 386 8.08 -5.60 12.05
C GLN A 386 8.63 -4.17 12.18
N GLN A 387 8.47 -3.29 11.18
CA GLN A 387 8.90 -1.88 11.23
C GLN A 387 7.76 -0.86 11.20
N SER A 388 6.51 -1.28 11.45
CA SER A 388 5.31 -0.43 11.34
C SER A 388 5.32 0.80 12.25
N LEU A 389 5.94 0.70 13.44
CA LEU A 389 6.09 1.83 14.36
C LEU A 389 7.42 2.57 14.19
N SER A 390 8.49 1.82 13.91
CA SER A 390 9.85 2.37 13.82
C SER A 390 10.05 3.21 12.55
N LEU A 391 9.52 2.76 11.41
CA LEU A 391 9.78 3.41 10.11
C LEU A 391 9.13 4.80 10.01
N PRO A 392 7.85 5.02 10.38
CA PRO A 392 7.27 6.37 10.44
C PRO A 392 7.98 7.27 11.44
N ALA A 393 8.37 6.73 12.60
CA ALA A 393 9.07 7.47 13.64
C ALA A 393 10.48 7.91 13.23
N VAL A 394 11.22 7.07 12.50
CA VAL A 394 12.52 7.39 11.91
C VAL A 394 12.35 8.42 10.80
N ALA A 395 11.36 8.25 9.91
CA ALA A 395 11.07 9.21 8.85
C ALA A 395 10.83 10.61 9.43
N LYS A 396 9.97 10.68 10.47
CA LYS A 396 9.75 11.91 11.24
C LYS A 396 11.07 12.39 11.84
N THR A 397 11.75 11.62 12.68
CA THR A 397 12.95 12.08 13.40
C THR A 397 14.08 12.57 12.48
N CYS A 398 14.30 11.88 11.36
CA CYS A 398 15.38 12.14 10.43
C CYS A 398 15.04 13.14 9.31
N MET A 399 13.84 13.76 9.33
CA MET A 399 13.42 14.77 8.35
C MET A 399 13.41 14.26 6.91
N ILE A 400 12.86 13.07 6.68
CA ILE A 400 12.78 12.47 5.34
C ILE A 400 11.35 12.02 5.01
N PRO A 401 10.94 12.05 3.72
CA PRO A 401 9.66 11.49 3.32
C PRO A 401 9.60 9.99 3.64
N ILE A 402 8.50 9.50 4.21
CA ILE A 402 8.34 8.07 4.52
C ILE A 402 8.51 7.20 3.27
N TYR A 403 8.05 7.68 2.11
CA TYR A 403 8.23 7.02 0.83
C TYR A 403 9.71 6.76 0.48
N SER A 404 10.64 7.63 0.91
CA SER A 404 12.08 7.39 0.70
C SER A 404 12.62 6.19 1.50
N LEU A 405 11.92 5.78 2.56
CA LEU A 405 12.24 4.59 3.36
C LEU A 405 11.56 3.32 2.87
N LEU A 406 10.45 3.43 2.13
CA LEU A 406 9.69 2.30 1.59
C LEU A 406 10.33 1.73 0.32
N HIS A 407 11.06 2.53 -0.47
CA HIS A 407 11.69 2.05 -1.70
C HIS A 407 12.92 1.17 -1.43
N SER A 408 13.03 0.06 -2.17
CA SER A 408 14.18 -0.88 -2.12
C SER A 408 15.44 -0.32 -2.75
N ARG A 409 15.33 0.59 -3.73
CA ARG A 409 16.50 1.25 -4.31
C ARG A 409 17.11 2.19 -3.28
N HIS A 410 18.25 1.78 -2.74
CA HIS A 410 19.26 2.70 -2.24
C HIS A 410 19.53 3.71 -3.36
N SER A 411 19.01 4.93 -3.24
CA SER A 411 19.54 6.02 -4.04
C SER A 411 21.06 5.98 -3.87
N ARG A 412 21.85 6.15 -4.94
CA ARG A 412 23.32 6.19 -4.83
C ARG A 412 23.83 7.30 -3.89
N GLN A 413 22.95 8.06 -3.25
CA GLN A 413 23.23 8.89 -2.10
C GLN A 413 23.29 8.01 -0.85
N ILE A 414 24.45 8.03 -0.20
CA ILE A 414 24.67 7.52 1.16
C ILE A 414 23.44 7.88 2.00
N ARG A 415 22.72 6.87 2.51
CA ARG A 415 21.58 7.12 3.41
C ARG A 415 22.06 8.06 4.53
N PRO A 416 21.32 9.15 4.82
CA PRO A 416 21.65 10.01 5.94
C PRO A 416 21.91 9.14 7.17
N HIS A 417 23.09 9.28 7.80
CA HIS A 417 23.47 8.42 8.91
C HIS A 417 22.35 8.26 9.93
N CYS A 418 21.58 9.33 10.23
CA CYS A 418 20.37 9.31 11.05
C CYS A 418 19.46 8.07 10.84
N ILE A 419 19.20 7.67 9.59
CA ILE A 419 18.23 6.62 9.27
C ILE A 419 18.68 5.27 9.80
N ASP A 420 19.88 4.85 9.42
CA ASP A 420 20.29 3.45 9.55
C ASP A 420 20.39 3.06 11.03
N TRP A 421 21.16 3.79 11.84
CA TRP A 421 21.29 3.43 13.27
C TRP A 421 19.99 3.67 14.06
N THR A 422 19.17 4.68 13.73
CA THR A 422 17.91 4.90 14.45
C THR A 422 16.94 3.76 14.16
N LEU A 423 16.80 3.36 12.89
CA LEU A 423 15.93 2.26 12.49
C LEU A 423 16.40 0.92 13.07
N ASP A 424 17.70 0.63 13.01
CA ASP A 424 18.29 -0.59 13.56
C ASP A 424 18.03 -0.70 15.08
N ILE A 425 18.35 0.36 15.83
CA ILE A 425 18.15 0.39 17.29
C ILE A 425 16.68 0.27 17.65
N MET A 426 15.79 1.01 16.99
CA MET A 426 14.35 0.97 17.29
C MET A 426 13.72 -0.39 16.97
N THR A 427 14.10 -0.99 15.85
CA THR A 427 13.57 -2.29 15.42
C THR A 427 14.02 -3.38 16.38
N ASP A 428 15.33 -3.50 16.65
CA ASP A 428 15.84 -4.54 17.55
C ASP A 428 15.35 -4.32 19.00
N PHE A 429 15.24 -3.07 19.46
CA PHE A 429 14.65 -2.79 20.78
C PHE A 429 13.18 -3.21 20.84
N THR A 430 12.38 -2.89 19.83
CA THR A 430 10.96 -3.26 19.80
C THR A 430 10.79 -4.77 19.71
N LEU A 431 11.65 -5.48 18.98
CA LEU A 431 11.62 -6.94 18.94
C LEU A 431 11.94 -7.58 20.30
N LEU A 432 12.88 -7.02 21.05
CA LEU A 432 13.28 -7.57 22.35
C LEU A 432 12.30 -7.22 23.48
N PHE A 433 11.72 -6.02 23.44
CA PHE A 433 11.00 -5.45 24.59
C PHE A 433 9.56 -5.03 24.29
N GLY A 434 9.09 -5.17 23.05
CA GLY A 434 7.76 -4.76 22.58
C GLY A 434 6.61 -5.65 23.02
N ALA A 435 6.88 -6.81 23.63
CA ALA A 435 5.84 -7.71 24.14
C ALA A 435 5.06 -7.16 25.35
N SER A 436 5.56 -6.10 26.01
CA SER A 436 4.89 -5.43 27.13
C SER A 436 5.15 -3.93 27.11
N LEU A 437 4.14 -3.13 27.45
CA LEU A 437 4.29 -1.67 27.63
C LEU A 437 5.13 -1.30 28.86
N ASP A 438 5.29 -2.21 29.83
CA ASP A 438 6.15 -2.03 30.99
C ASP A 438 7.65 -2.07 30.62
N THR A 439 7.97 -2.73 29.51
CA THR A 439 9.32 -2.82 28.93
C THR A 439 9.49 -1.96 27.68
N TRP A 440 8.40 -1.69 26.96
CA TRP A 440 8.36 -0.82 25.80
C TRP A 440 7.93 0.60 26.17
N ASN A 441 8.73 1.25 27.00
CA ASN A 441 8.57 2.65 27.37
C ASN A 441 9.90 3.41 27.40
N SER A 442 9.82 4.74 27.36
CA SER A 442 11.00 5.59 27.25
C SER A 442 11.99 5.45 28.42
N ASP A 443 11.52 5.09 29.62
CA ASP A 443 12.38 4.94 30.79
C ASP A 443 13.18 3.65 30.71
N TYR A 444 12.50 2.55 30.38
CA TYR A 444 13.13 1.27 30.11
C TYR A 444 14.09 1.37 28.93
N PHE A 445 13.67 2.01 27.83
CA PHE A 445 14.50 2.31 26.67
C PHE A 445 15.78 3.04 27.09
N SER A 446 15.65 4.15 27.82
CA SER A 446 16.80 4.91 28.31
C SER A 446 17.73 4.08 29.18
N ARG A 447 17.18 3.24 30.06
CA ARG A 447 17.96 2.36 30.94
C ARG A 447 18.74 1.31 30.16
N VAL A 448 18.12 0.68 29.15
CA VAL A 448 18.77 -0.33 28.30
C VAL A 448 19.89 0.30 27.50
N ILE A 449 19.65 1.43 26.82
CA ILE A 449 20.68 2.12 26.04
C ILE A 449 21.86 2.52 26.92
N ASN A 450 21.61 3.09 28.11
CA ASN A 450 22.66 3.43 29.07
C ASN A 450 23.42 2.20 29.58
N THR A 451 22.72 1.07 29.77
CA THR A 451 23.36 -0.19 30.18
C THR A 451 24.27 -0.71 29.08
N ILE A 452 23.82 -0.73 27.82
CA ILE A 452 24.65 -1.10 26.66
C ILE A 452 25.90 -0.23 26.57
N ILE A 453 25.76 1.08 26.74
CA ILE A 453 26.90 2.00 26.72
C ILE A 453 27.92 1.64 27.82
N ARG A 454 27.46 1.24 29.01
CA ARG A 454 28.32 0.93 30.16
C ARG A 454 28.92 -0.48 30.12
N THR A 455 28.13 -1.50 29.76
CA THR A 455 28.49 -2.92 29.92
C THR A 455 28.66 -3.64 28.58
N GLY A 456 28.20 -3.05 27.48
CA GLY A 456 28.21 -3.69 26.16
C GLY A 456 27.09 -4.71 25.93
N SER A 457 26.10 -4.78 26.83
CA SER A 457 24.93 -5.67 26.74
C SER A 457 23.67 -4.98 27.26
N THR A 458 22.49 -5.55 27.01
CA THR A 458 21.22 -4.97 27.48
C THR A 458 21.05 -5.05 28.99
N GLY A 459 21.68 -6.05 29.63
CA GLY A 459 21.51 -6.35 31.05
C GLY A 459 20.19 -7.04 31.40
N ALA A 460 19.39 -7.42 30.40
CA ALA A 460 18.16 -8.18 30.55
C ALA A 460 18.41 -9.70 30.34
N ALA A 461 17.53 -10.54 30.87
CA ALA A 461 17.52 -11.96 30.56
C ALA A 461 16.88 -12.16 29.18
N ILE A 462 17.70 -12.47 28.18
CA ILE A 462 17.26 -12.65 26.79
C ILE A 462 17.06 -14.14 26.49
N ALA A 463 15.93 -14.48 25.86
CA ALA A 463 15.66 -15.84 25.39
C ALA A 463 16.69 -16.26 24.33
N MET A 464 17.01 -17.56 24.25
CA MET A 464 18.07 -18.06 23.35
C MET A 464 17.82 -17.69 21.87
N GLU A 465 16.56 -17.62 21.45
CA GLU A 465 16.16 -17.21 20.09
C GLU A 465 16.39 -15.73 19.75
N HIS A 466 16.67 -14.88 20.74
CA HIS A 466 16.84 -13.44 20.56
C HIS A 466 18.27 -12.93 20.82
N VAL A 467 19.23 -13.83 21.04
CA VAL A 467 20.64 -13.48 21.32
C VAL A 467 21.28 -12.69 20.17
N ASP A 468 20.98 -13.05 18.92
CA ASP A 468 21.49 -12.30 17.77
C ASP A 468 20.92 -10.89 17.68
N THR A 469 19.64 -10.72 18.01
CA THR A 469 18.98 -9.41 18.09
C THR A 469 19.60 -8.56 19.21
N GLU A 470 19.88 -9.13 20.38
CA GLU A 470 20.58 -8.43 21.47
C GLU A 470 21.98 -7.95 21.04
N ARG A 471 22.71 -8.82 20.34
CA ARG A 471 24.06 -8.50 19.84
C ARG A 471 24.01 -7.37 18.82
N ARG A 472 23.08 -7.41 17.85
CA ARG A 472 22.90 -6.34 16.86
C ARG A 472 22.54 -5.01 17.51
N LEU A 473 21.56 -5.00 18.42
CA LEU A 473 21.19 -3.81 19.20
C LEU A 473 22.40 -3.23 19.93
N SER A 474 23.14 -4.08 20.64
CA SER A 474 24.30 -3.65 21.43
C SER A 474 25.40 -3.06 20.55
N GLN A 475 25.61 -3.63 19.38
CA GLN A 475 26.58 -3.15 18.40
C GLN A 475 26.14 -1.80 17.80
N ALA A 476 24.91 -1.69 17.32
CA ALA A 476 24.37 -0.46 16.71
C ALA A 476 24.40 0.73 17.68
N VAL A 477 24.06 0.50 18.96
CA VAL A 477 24.16 1.52 20.02
C VAL A 477 25.62 1.94 20.23
N ARG A 478 26.58 1.00 20.27
CA ARG A 478 27.98 1.37 20.51
C ARG A 478 28.60 2.10 19.32
N GLU A 479 28.28 1.71 18.09
CA GLU A 479 28.79 2.33 16.87
C GLU A 479 28.25 3.76 16.69
N SER A 480 26.95 3.97 16.95
CA SER A 480 26.33 5.31 16.90
C SER A 480 26.92 6.29 17.93
N MET A 481 27.38 5.79 19.07
CA MET A 481 28.00 6.61 20.13
C MET A 481 29.48 6.95 19.87
N ILE A 482 30.18 6.16 19.04
CA ILE A 482 31.57 6.43 18.64
C ILE A 482 31.65 7.50 17.54
N THR A 483 30.64 7.56 16.67
CA THR A 483 30.64 8.40 15.46
C THR A 483 30.07 9.81 15.66
N GLN A 484 29.38 10.08 16.77
CA GLN A 484 28.79 11.40 17.07
C GLN A 484 29.24 11.93 18.43
N SER A 485 29.27 13.26 18.60
CA SER A 485 29.35 13.85 19.94
C SER A 485 28.16 13.36 20.76
N SER A 486 28.44 12.59 21.81
CA SER A 486 27.54 11.72 22.57
C SER A 486 26.19 12.31 23.03
N GLY A 487 26.02 13.64 23.04
CA GLY A 487 24.76 14.30 23.41
C GLY A 487 23.65 14.24 22.34
N ASN A 488 24.00 14.33 21.05
CA ASN A 488 23.00 14.50 19.97
C ASN A 488 22.37 13.17 19.52
N ALA A 489 23.15 12.08 19.48
CA ALA A 489 22.67 10.77 19.02
C ALA A 489 21.61 10.18 19.97
N LEU A 490 21.87 10.19 21.29
CA LEU A 490 20.92 9.63 22.27
C LEU A 490 19.59 10.40 22.28
N SER A 491 19.65 11.71 22.11
CA SER A 491 18.48 12.57 22.01
C SER A 491 17.61 12.25 20.79
N GLN A 492 18.25 11.99 19.65
CA GLN A 492 17.56 11.67 18.41
C GLN A 492 16.82 10.31 18.51
N ILE A 493 17.43 9.25 19.04
CA ILE A 493 16.72 7.97 19.16
C ILE A 493 15.55 8.06 20.14
N LYS A 494 15.73 8.78 21.26
CA LYS A 494 14.63 9.00 22.22
C LYS A 494 13.46 9.72 21.56
N THR A 495 13.75 10.71 20.72
CA THR A 495 12.73 11.41 19.93
C THR A 495 12.00 10.45 18.98
N ALA A 496 12.73 9.58 18.30
CA ALA A 496 12.13 8.57 17.43
C ALA A 496 11.26 7.59 18.24
N PHE A 497 11.73 7.13 19.39
CA PHE A 497 10.93 6.30 20.28
C PHE A 497 9.66 6.99 20.75
N ASP A 498 9.72 8.27 21.11
CA ASP A 498 8.55 9.08 21.48
C ASP A 498 7.51 9.12 20.34
N TYR A 499 7.95 9.32 19.10
CA TYR A 499 7.06 9.27 17.93
C TYR A 499 6.43 7.89 17.73
N ALA A 500 7.20 6.81 17.92
CA ALA A 500 6.66 5.46 17.83
C ALA A 500 5.59 5.19 18.91
N GLN A 501 5.81 5.68 20.15
CA GLN A 501 4.82 5.58 21.21
C GLN A 501 3.54 6.37 20.88
N LEU A 502 3.67 7.58 20.31
CA LEU A 502 2.52 8.38 19.86
C LEU A 502 1.73 7.65 18.75
N SER A 503 2.41 7.08 17.75
CA SER A 503 1.74 6.33 16.67
C SER A 503 1.06 5.06 17.20
N TYR A 504 1.68 4.35 18.14
CA TYR A 504 1.05 3.20 18.79
C TYR A 504 -0.21 3.60 19.57
N LEU A 505 -0.17 4.71 20.31
CA LEU A 505 -1.35 5.23 20.99
C LEU A 505 -2.47 5.54 20.01
N ASN A 506 -2.16 6.26 18.92
CA ASN A 506 -3.13 6.60 17.89
C ASN A 506 -3.84 5.35 17.35
N HIS A 507 -3.07 4.32 17.00
CA HIS A 507 -3.61 3.01 16.61
C HIS A 507 -4.45 2.36 17.71
N SER A 508 -3.97 2.34 18.96
CA SER A 508 -4.69 1.74 20.09
C SER A 508 -6.00 2.45 20.40
N PHE A 509 -6.11 3.75 20.18
CA PHE A 509 -7.36 4.49 20.35
C PHE A 509 -8.34 4.21 19.22
N TYR A 510 -7.85 4.06 17.98
CA TYR A 510 -8.68 3.81 16.80
C TYR A 510 -9.29 2.40 16.77
N TYR A 511 -8.52 1.36 17.14
CA TYR A 511 -8.97 -0.04 17.05
C TYR A 511 -9.57 -0.61 18.35
N ALA A 512 -9.63 0.19 19.43
CA ALA A 512 -10.21 -0.23 20.72
C ALA A 512 -11.61 0.35 20.98
N SER A 513 -12.32 0.80 19.92
CA SER A 513 -13.72 1.20 20.01
C SER A 513 -14.63 0.07 19.51
N ASP A 514 -15.18 -0.72 20.43
CA ASP A 514 -16.43 -1.48 20.21
C ASP A 514 -17.63 -0.57 20.53
N ASP A 515 -17.62 0.68 20.05
CA ASP A 515 -18.73 1.60 20.28
C ASP A 515 -19.74 1.54 19.11
N MET A 516 -21.03 1.44 19.45
CA MET A 516 -22.13 1.42 18.48
C MET A 516 -22.20 2.75 17.69
N PRO A 517 -22.66 2.73 16.42
CA PRO A 517 -22.77 3.91 15.54
C PRO A 517 -23.55 5.10 16.12
N ASP A 518 -24.40 4.87 17.13
CA ASP A 518 -25.29 5.91 17.66
C ASP A 518 -24.65 6.77 18.77
N LYS A 519 -23.40 6.52 19.15
CA LYS A 519 -22.59 7.42 19.99
C LYS A 519 -21.68 8.37 19.19
N VAL A 520 -21.79 8.37 17.85
CA VAL A 520 -20.91 9.10 16.90
C VAL A 520 -21.28 10.58 16.79
N GLU A 521 -21.11 11.33 17.88
CA GLU A 521 -20.68 12.73 17.85
C GLU A 521 -19.28 12.85 18.52
N GLN A 522 -18.46 11.81 18.39
CA GLN A 522 -17.06 11.81 18.81
C GLN A 522 -16.21 12.32 17.64
N LEU A 523 -15.45 13.37 17.89
CA LEU A 523 -14.61 14.00 16.88
C LEU A 523 -13.54 13.02 16.37
N PRO A 524 -13.27 12.98 15.05
CA PRO A 524 -12.34 12.00 14.48
C PRO A 524 -10.94 12.17 15.08
N LEU A 525 -10.29 11.06 15.44
CA LEU A 525 -8.87 11.06 15.83
C LEU A 525 -8.02 10.99 14.56
N GLY A 526 -6.86 11.67 14.55
CA GLY A 526 -6.00 11.77 13.37
C GLY A 526 -5.47 13.18 13.13
N ILE A 527 -5.20 13.56 11.88
CA ILE A 527 -4.56 14.84 11.59
C ILE A 527 -5.56 15.98 11.54
N TYR A 528 -5.20 17.07 12.19
CA TYR A 528 -5.90 18.33 12.14
C TYR A 528 -4.96 19.40 11.61
N GLU A 529 -5.41 20.22 10.67
CA GLU A 529 -4.66 21.35 10.13
C GLU A 529 -5.38 22.69 10.34
N LEU A 530 -4.60 23.73 10.61
CA LEU A 530 -5.04 25.11 10.71
C LEU A 530 -4.23 25.97 9.73
N LEU A 531 -4.94 26.58 8.78
CA LEU A 531 -4.38 27.60 7.90
C LEU A 531 -4.25 28.92 8.68
N LEU A 532 -3.01 29.34 8.89
CA LEU A 532 -2.68 30.52 9.69
C LEU A 532 -3.00 31.83 8.95
N GLU A 533 -3.07 31.83 7.61
CA GLU A 533 -3.45 33.01 6.84
C GLU A 533 -4.89 33.46 7.13
N SER A 534 -5.81 32.49 7.27
CA SER A 534 -7.23 32.73 7.59
C SER A 534 -7.53 32.71 9.09
N PHE A 535 -6.53 32.48 9.94
CA PHE A 535 -6.73 32.38 11.39
C PHE A 535 -7.05 33.75 12.01
N ILE A 536 -8.16 33.82 12.74
CA ILE A 536 -8.57 35.00 13.50
C ILE A 536 -8.47 34.68 14.98
N PHE A 537 -7.55 35.36 15.69
CA PHE A 537 -7.39 35.19 17.12
C PHE A 537 -8.63 35.66 17.89
N LYS A 538 -9.19 34.76 18.71
CA LYS A 538 -10.26 35.04 19.66
C LYS A 538 -9.78 34.68 21.07
N PRO A 539 -9.84 35.60 22.05
CA PRO A 539 -9.54 35.29 23.44
C PRO A 539 -10.48 34.20 23.97
N THR A 540 -9.93 33.24 24.71
CA THR A 540 -10.72 32.19 25.36
C THR A 540 -11.03 32.61 26.79
N VAL A 541 -12.31 32.70 27.14
CA VAL A 541 -12.75 33.00 28.51
C VAL A 541 -12.58 31.75 29.39
N PRO A 542 -11.93 31.84 30.57
CA PRO A 542 -11.87 30.73 31.51
C PRO A 542 -13.24 30.31 32.00
N GLN A 543 -13.45 29.01 32.14
CA GLN A 543 -14.65 28.45 32.75
C GLN A 543 -14.25 27.59 33.96
N VAL A 544 -14.93 27.74 35.09
CA VAL A 544 -14.62 27.04 36.33
C VAL A 544 -15.83 26.23 36.76
N MET A 545 -15.61 24.98 37.18
CA MET A 545 -16.65 24.16 37.80
C MET A 545 -17.00 24.74 39.17
N GLU A 546 -18.19 25.32 39.30
CA GLU A 546 -18.74 25.83 40.56
C GLU A 546 -20.11 25.19 40.83
N HIS A 547 -20.28 24.56 41.99
CA HIS A 547 -21.52 23.87 42.38
C HIS A 547 -22.02 22.87 41.33
N GLY A 548 -21.11 22.18 40.64
CA GLY A 548 -21.44 21.22 39.58
C GLY A 548 -21.83 21.83 38.23
N GLN A 549 -21.68 23.15 38.03
CA GLN A 549 -21.92 23.84 36.76
C GLN A 549 -20.67 24.58 36.27
N LEU A 550 -20.49 24.66 34.94
CA LEU A 550 -19.43 25.46 34.32
C LEU A 550 -19.82 26.94 34.32
N VAL A 551 -19.16 27.75 35.14
CA VAL A 551 -19.35 29.19 35.24
C VAL A 551 -18.24 29.90 34.46
N ALA A 552 -18.59 30.85 33.60
CA ALA A 552 -17.62 31.65 32.84
C ALA A 552 -17.14 32.86 33.66
N HIS A 553 -15.83 33.08 33.68
CA HIS A 553 -15.17 34.19 34.39
C HIS A 553 -14.53 35.18 33.40
N PRO A 554 -15.30 36.04 32.72
CA PRO A 554 -14.76 37.03 31.78
C PRO A 554 -13.89 38.11 32.45
N GLU A 555 -13.96 38.25 33.76
CA GLU A 555 -13.17 39.18 34.56
C GLU A 555 -11.75 38.68 34.88
N ILE A 556 -11.46 37.41 34.62
CA ILE A 556 -10.14 36.79 34.84
C ILE A 556 -9.63 36.28 33.50
N ASP A 557 -8.46 36.74 33.08
CA ASP A 557 -7.80 36.24 31.87
C ASP A 557 -6.84 35.09 32.19
N PHE A 558 -6.62 34.22 31.21
CA PHE A 558 -5.47 33.32 31.24
C PHE A 558 -4.17 34.11 31.08
N GLU A 559 -3.16 33.73 31.84
CA GLU A 559 -1.80 34.25 31.71
C GLU A 559 -1.00 33.36 30.76
N PHE A 560 -0.18 33.95 29.88
CA PHE A 560 0.58 33.20 28.88
C PHE A 560 2.07 33.47 28.98
N GLU A 561 2.84 32.41 28.88
CA GLU A 561 4.29 32.45 28.79
C GLU A 561 4.76 31.62 27.59
N ILE A 562 5.59 32.23 26.74
CA ILE A 562 6.11 31.62 25.52
C ILE A 562 7.59 31.34 25.73
N ILE A 563 7.96 30.05 25.71
CA ILE A 563 9.35 29.62 25.83
C ILE A 563 9.74 29.02 24.49
N ALA A 564 10.53 29.75 23.70
CA ALA A 564 11.11 29.22 22.47
C ALA A 564 12.53 28.71 22.75
N THR A 565 12.93 27.62 22.10
CA THR A 565 14.32 27.20 22.00
C THR A 565 14.94 27.84 20.76
N PRO A 566 15.68 28.95 20.88
CA PRO A 566 16.25 29.65 19.74
C PRO A 566 17.28 28.80 19.01
N THR A 567 17.40 29.01 17.70
CA THR A 567 18.52 28.53 16.88
C THR A 567 19.82 29.25 17.26
N PRO A 568 21.01 28.67 16.95
CA PRO A 568 22.29 29.33 17.26
C PRO A 568 22.38 30.78 16.74
N GLU A 569 21.84 31.05 15.55
CA GLU A 569 21.78 32.39 14.96
C GLU A 569 20.83 33.36 15.70
N GLU A 570 19.78 32.82 16.34
CA GLU A 570 18.84 33.60 17.15
C GLU A 570 19.41 33.87 18.55
N VAL A 571 20.19 32.94 19.11
CA VAL A 571 20.88 33.10 20.41
C VAL A 571 21.80 34.32 20.41
N GLU A 572 22.52 34.57 19.31
CA GLU A 572 23.42 35.73 19.17
C GLU A 572 22.70 37.08 19.24
N LYS A 573 21.37 37.10 19.05
CA LYS A 573 20.53 38.31 19.05
C LYS A 573 19.82 38.54 20.38
N LEU A 574 19.88 37.59 21.31
CA LEU A 574 19.21 37.68 22.60
C LEU A 574 20.10 38.36 23.65
N SER A 575 19.48 39.15 24.53
CA SER A 575 20.16 39.72 25.68
C SER A 575 20.39 38.68 26.79
N ALA A 576 21.40 38.90 27.63
CA ALA A 576 21.68 38.01 28.77
C ALA A 576 20.47 37.84 29.72
N ALA A 577 19.67 38.90 29.89
CA ALA A 577 18.46 38.87 30.71
C ALA A 577 17.35 38.00 30.09
N GLU A 578 17.21 37.98 28.77
CA GLU A 578 16.25 37.11 28.09
C GLU A 578 16.66 35.63 28.19
N ILE A 579 17.97 35.35 28.12
CA ILE A 579 18.51 34.00 28.30
C ILE A 579 18.24 33.50 29.73
N GLU A 580 18.56 34.31 30.74
CA GLU A 580 18.34 33.96 32.15
C GLU A 580 16.86 33.75 32.46
N LYS A 581 15.98 34.64 31.95
CA LYS A 581 14.53 34.48 32.09
C LYS A 581 14.04 33.19 31.44
N ASN A 582 14.45 32.89 30.21
CA ASN A 582 14.02 31.66 29.51
C ASN A 582 14.48 30.40 30.26
N GLN A 583 15.69 30.43 30.83
CA GLN A 583 16.21 29.34 31.64
C GLN A 583 15.39 29.12 32.92
N ALA A 584 15.11 30.18 33.68
CA ALA A 584 14.30 30.10 34.90
C ALA A 584 12.88 29.59 34.62
N SER A 585 12.23 30.11 33.57
CA SER A 585 10.90 29.66 33.15
C SER A 585 10.89 28.19 32.73
N ARG A 586 11.95 27.72 32.08
CA ARG A 586 12.10 26.32 31.68
C ARG A 586 12.31 25.41 32.88
N GLU A 587 13.09 25.83 33.88
CA GLU A 587 13.29 25.08 35.13
C GLU A 587 11.96 24.92 35.89
N GLN A 588 11.17 25.99 36.03
CA GLN A 588 9.83 25.93 36.62
C GLN A 588 8.91 24.95 35.87
N LEU A 589 8.98 24.96 34.53
CA LEU A 589 8.18 24.07 33.69
C LEU A 589 8.58 22.60 33.85
N ILE A 590 9.88 22.33 34.00
CA ILE A 590 10.41 20.98 34.28
C ILE A 590 9.88 20.46 35.62
N GLU A 591 9.91 21.28 36.68
CA GLU A 591 9.38 20.88 37.99
C GLU A 591 7.88 20.54 37.93
N THR A 592 7.11 21.37 37.23
CA THR A 592 5.66 21.18 37.07
C THR A 592 5.34 19.89 36.32
N ILE A 593 6.04 19.64 35.19
CA ILE A 593 5.74 18.46 34.37
C ILE A 593 6.15 17.16 35.07
N VAL A 594 7.20 17.17 35.90
CA VAL A 594 7.58 16.01 36.73
C VAL A 594 6.46 15.65 37.69
N GLN A 595 5.86 16.64 38.36
CA GLN A 595 4.70 16.41 39.23
C GLN A 595 3.52 15.84 38.46
N TRP A 596 3.26 16.33 37.24
CA TRP A 596 2.16 15.81 36.42
C TRP A 596 2.39 14.37 35.97
N VAL A 597 3.63 14.00 35.62
CA VAL A 597 4.02 12.61 35.32
C VAL A 597 3.73 11.71 36.53
N GLU A 598 4.15 12.11 37.73
CA GLU A 598 3.90 11.34 38.95
C GLU A 598 2.40 11.18 39.27
N GLN A 599 1.58 12.22 39.06
CA GLN A 599 0.12 12.13 39.25
C GLN A 599 -0.52 11.14 38.28
N TYR A 600 -0.17 11.20 36.99
CA TYR A 600 -0.62 10.21 36.01
C TYR A 600 -0.08 8.80 36.29
N GLN A 601 1.02 8.65 37.03
CA GLN A 601 1.55 7.33 37.42
C GLN A 601 0.99 6.81 38.74
N SER A 602 0.53 7.67 39.65
CA SER A 602 0.13 7.30 41.02
C SER A 602 -1.38 7.19 41.26
N ALA A 603 -2.24 7.79 40.42
CA ALA A 603 -3.69 7.78 40.59
C ALA A 603 -4.24 6.35 40.81
N HIS A 604 -4.68 6.01 42.02
CA HIS A 604 -5.26 4.71 42.32
C HIS A 604 -6.62 4.59 41.65
N ILE A 605 -6.96 3.39 41.17
CA ILE A 605 -8.32 3.10 40.69
C ILE A 605 -9.21 3.08 41.94
N GLU A 606 -9.96 4.16 42.20
CA GLU A 606 -11.22 3.98 42.91
C GLU A 606 -12.02 2.96 42.08
N GLN A 607 -12.52 1.90 42.71
CA GLN A 607 -13.32 0.87 42.04
C GLN A 607 -14.54 1.55 41.41
N LEU A 608 -14.41 1.95 40.14
CA LEU A 608 -15.53 2.36 39.31
C LEU A 608 -16.35 1.10 39.06
N ASP A 609 -17.62 1.12 39.47
CA ASP A 609 -18.55 0.00 39.31
C ASP A 609 -18.81 -0.33 37.81
N ASN A 610 -18.48 0.61 36.90
CA ASN A 610 -18.64 0.49 35.46
C ASN A 610 -17.30 0.16 34.74
N PRO A 611 -17.19 -1.03 34.10
CA PRO A 611 -15.99 -1.45 33.36
C PRO A 611 -15.59 -0.51 32.20
N ASP A 612 -16.56 0.10 31.53
CA ASP A 612 -16.31 0.95 30.36
C ASP A 612 -15.68 2.29 30.76
N GLU A 613 -16.16 2.88 31.85
CA GLU A 613 -15.61 4.11 32.42
C GLU A 613 -14.19 3.88 32.97
N ALA A 614 -13.97 2.73 33.61
CA ALA A 614 -12.63 2.33 34.07
C ALA A 614 -11.64 2.18 32.89
N SER A 615 -12.09 1.59 31.79
CA SER A 615 -11.29 1.44 30.55
C SER A 615 -10.94 2.81 29.94
N ALA A 616 -11.91 3.70 29.79
CA ALA A 616 -11.72 5.06 29.24
C ALA A 616 -10.78 5.91 30.13
N LEU A 617 -10.92 5.83 31.45
CA LEU A 617 -10.04 6.52 32.40
C LEU A 617 -8.60 5.98 32.32
N ASN A 618 -8.43 4.66 32.20
CA ASN A 618 -7.11 4.05 32.07
C ASN A 618 -6.42 4.48 30.77
N LYS A 619 -7.15 4.50 29.66
CA LYS A 619 -6.65 5.04 28.38
C LYS A 619 -6.24 6.51 28.51
N THR A 620 -7.07 7.34 29.15
CA THR A 620 -6.79 8.78 29.37
C THR A 620 -5.54 8.99 30.22
N ARG A 621 -5.39 8.21 31.29
CA ARG A 621 -4.20 8.23 32.16
C ARG A 621 -2.94 7.81 31.41
N HIS A 622 -3.03 6.74 30.63
CA HIS A 622 -1.92 6.25 29.83
C HIS A 622 -1.46 7.28 28.79
N ALA A 623 -2.41 7.90 28.07
CA ALA A 623 -2.12 9.00 27.15
C ALA A 623 -1.51 10.21 27.87
N GLY A 624 -2.07 10.58 29.04
CA GLY A 624 -1.53 11.65 29.89
C GLY A 624 -0.08 11.43 30.27
N ASN A 625 0.26 10.23 30.78
CA ASN A 625 1.63 9.85 31.17
C ASN A 625 2.62 9.92 29.98
N ILE A 626 2.21 9.45 28.80
CA ILE A 626 3.07 9.49 27.61
C ILE A 626 3.28 10.93 27.15
N VAL A 627 2.22 11.73 27.02
CA VAL A 627 2.30 13.12 26.56
C VAL A 627 3.11 14.00 27.52
N THR A 628 2.89 13.88 28.84
CA THR A 628 3.69 14.62 29.83
C THR A 628 5.13 14.15 29.85
N GLY A 629 5.39 12.85 29.69
CA GLY A 629 6.72 12.29 29.54
C GLY A 629 7.47 12.85 28.33
N ILE A 630 6.80 13.01 27.18
CA ILE A 630 7.37 13.61 25.97
C ILE A 630 7.74 15.07 26.23
N ILE A 631 6.83 15.87 26.80
CA ILE A 631 7.09 17.29 27.14
C ILE A 631 8.30 17.40 28.07
N HIS A 632 8.34 16.58 29.13
CA HIS A 632 9.46 16.55 30.08
C HIS A 632 10.80 16.26 29.40
N ARG A 633 10.87 15.23 28.55
CA ARG A 633 12.09 14.88 27.82
C ARG A 633 12.55 15.97 26.87
N ARG A 634 11.63 16.57 26.10
CA ARG A 634 11.96 17.66 25.17
C ARG A 634 12.49 18.89 25.89
N LEU A 635 11.95 19.20 27.08
CA LEU A 635 12.44 20.31 27.91
C LEU A 635 13.91 20.14 28.32
N ILE A 636 14.33 18.90 28.60
CA ILE A 636 15.71 18.55 28.97
C ILE A 636 16.65 18.59 27.75
N ILE A 637 16.20 18.05 26.62
CA ILE A 637 16.99 17.94 25.37
C ILE A 637 17.32 19.30 24.75
N LYS A 638 16.41 20.29 24.87
CA LYS A 638 16.56 21.66 24.35
C LYS A 638 16.85 21.69 22.84
N ARG A 639 15.92 21.20 22.03
CA ARG A 639 16.09 21.18 20.58
C ARG A 639 15.76 22.54 19.95
N PRO A 640 16.60 23.09 19.06
CA PRO A 640 16.28 24.32 18.33
C PRO A 640 14.96 24.23 17.55
N GLY A 641 14.14 25.27 17.59
CA GLY A 641 12.86 25.34 16.88
C GLY A 641 11.64 24.91 17.70
N GLU A 642 11.84 24.33 18.88
CA GLU A 642 10.76 24.00 19.81
C GLU A 642 10.15 25.26 20.44
N ILE A 643 8.83 25.28 20.56
CA ILE A 643 8.05 26.36 21.15
C ILE A 643 7.12 25.77 22.18
N TYR A 644 7.19 26.28 23.41
CA TYR A 644 6.27 25.94 24.48
C TYR A 644 5.36 27.13 24.76
N ILE A 645 4.04 26.87 24.80
CA ILE A 645 3.05 27.80 25.33
C ILE A 645 2.61 27.29 26.69
N VAL A 646 2.92 28.06 27.73
CA VAL A 646 2.54 27.78 29.11
C VAL A 646 1.37 28.68 29.47
N VAL A 647 0.27 28.07 29.91
CA VAL A 647 -0.93 28.78 30.34
C VAL A 647 -1.02 28.71 31.86
N LYS A 648 -1.15 29.88 32.50
CA LYS A 648 -1.38 29.99 33.93
C LYS A 648 -2.78 30.54 34.22
N PHE A 649 -3.37 30.10 35.33
CA PHE A 649 -4.61 30.64 35.87
C PHE A 649 -4.41 30.91 37.35
N ARG A 650 -4.58 32.18 37.77
CA ARG A 650 -4.29 32.63 39.13
C ARG A 650 -2.85 32.28 39.58
N GLY A 651 -1.88 32.38 38.67
CA GLY A 651 -0.47 32.07 38.91
C GLY A 651 -0.06 30.60 38.82
N GLU A 652 -1.01 29.65 38.74
CA GLU A 652 -0.71 28.21 38.62
C GLU A 652 -0.66 27.77 37.16
N ILE A 653 0.32 26.94 36.78
CA ILE A 653 0.42 26.37 35.43
C ILE A 653 -0.66 25.30 35.29
N ILE A 654 -1.55 25.48 34.31
CA ILE A 654 -2.70 24.58 34.11
C ILE A 654 -2.76 23.94 32.71
N ALA A 655 -2.02 24.46 31.73
CA ALA A 655 -1.88 23.83 30.42
C ALA A 655 -0.53 24.16 29.76
N ILE A 656 -0.01 23.20 29.00
CA ILE A 656 1.27 23.29 28.30
C ILE A 656 1.07 22.73 26.89
N VAL A 657 1.45 23.48 25.86
CA VAL A 657 1.52 23.01 24.48
C VAL A 657 2.96 23.08 23.99
N LEU A 658 3.42 21.99 23.37
CA LEU A 658 4.70 21.91 22.67
C LEU A 658 4.44 21.86 21.16
N ALA A 659 5.11 22.75 20.44
CA ALA A 659 5.18 22.76 18.99
C ALA A 659 6.63 22.68 18.50
N ASP A 660 6.82 22.12 17.31
CA ASP A 660 8.12 21.98 16.66
C ASP A 660 7.99 22.47 15.21
N ARG A 661 8.90 23.34 14.77
CA ARG A 661 8.93 23.91 13.41
C ARG A 661 9.59 22.93 12.41
N PHE A 662 9.17 21.67 12.49
CA PHE A 662 9.80 20.58 11.77
C PHE A 662 9.65 20.76 10.24
N ASN A 663 10.70 20.43 9.47
CA ASN A 663 10.77 20.50 7.99
C ASN A 663 10.75 21.88 7.31
N ASN A 664 10.08 22.90 7.87
CA ASN A 664 9.91 24.19 7.20
C ASN A 664 9.55 25.30 8.19
N ARG A 665 9.99 26.54 7.96
CA ARG A 665 9.46 27.71 8.71
C ARG A 665 7.97 27.94 8.44
N ASP A 666 7.48 27.51 7.28
CA ASP A 666 6.10 27.72 6.85
C ASP A 666 5.10 26.70 7.43
N GLN A 667 5.55 25.55 7.94
CA GLN A 667 4.69 24.48 8.47
C GLN A 667 5.18 24.04 9.85
N VAL A 668 4.29 24.01 10.84
CA VAL A 668 4.64 23.74 12.23
C VAL A 668 3.76 22.63 12.79
N GLU A 669 4.37 21.64 13.44
CA GLU A 669 3.67 20.55 14.11
C GLU A 669 3.39 20.93 15.57
N LEU A 670 2.16 20.74 16.02
CA LEU A 670 1.80 20.69 17.43
C LEU A 670 2.04 19.25 17.92
N VAL A 671 3.20 19.04 18.52
CA VAL A 671 3.69 17.71 18.91
C VAL A 671 2.94 17.16 20.11
N ALA A 672 2.70 17.98 21.13
CA ALA A 672 2.11 17.54 22.39
C ALA A 672 1.30 18.65 23.06
N SER A 673 0.26 18.26 23.80
CA SER A 673 -0.56 19.16 24.61
C SER A 673 -0.97 18.47 25.90
N ALA A 674 -0.59 19.03 27.04
CA ALA A 674 -0.96 18.54 28.36
C ALA A 674 -1.77 19.59 29.14
N THR A 675 -2.73 19.13 29.93
CA THR A 675 -3.49 19.93 30.90
C THR A 675 -3.19 19.37 32.29
N GLN A 676 -3.35 20.19 33.34
CA GLN A 676 -3.21 19.73 34.73
C GLN A 676 -3.99 18.42 34.96
N PRO A 677 -3.34 17.39 35.55
CA PRO A 677 -3.94 16.05 35.64
C PRO A 677 -5.28 16.03 36.38
N ASP A 678 -5.45 16.78 37.45
CA ASP A 678 -6.72 16.84 38.21
C ASP A 678 -7.90 17.27 37.33
N TYR A 679 -7.69 18.23 36.43
CA TYR A 679 -8.73 18.73 35.52
C TYR A 679 -9.09 17.74 34.40
N VAL A 680 -8.22 16.75 34.16
CA VAL A 680 -8.41 15.70 33.15
C VAL A 680 -8.97 14.44 33.79
N LEU A 681 -8.40 13.99 34.90
CA LEU A 681 -8.76 12.78 35.63
C LEU A 681 -10.05 12.94 36.43
N SER A 682 -10.38 14.16 36.86
CA SER A 682 -11.60 14.48 37.62
C SER A 682 -12.36 15.64 36.98
N PRO A 683 -12.95 15.42 35.78
CA PRO A 683 -13.44 16.48 34.91
C PRO A 683 -14.59 17.34 35.47
N TYR A 684 -15.28 16.84 36.50
CA TYR A 684 -16.43 17.48 37.13
C TYR A 684 -16.16 17.92 38.58
N ALA A 685 -14.91 17.80 39.05
CA ALA A 685 -14.55 18.23 40.40
C ALA A 685 -14.66 19.76 40.52
N GLU A 686 -15.08 20.21 41.70
CA GLU A 686 -15.16 21.64 42.04
C GLU A 686 -13.80 22.34 41.82
N GLY A 687 -13.81 23.52 41.21
CA GLY A 687 -12.61 24.27 40.89
C GLY A 687 -11.88 23.83 39.62
N THR A 688 -12.38 22.81 38.91
CA THR A 688 -11.82 22.38 37.61
C THR A 688 -11.92 23.50 36.58
N VAL A 689 -10.78 23.85 35.96
CA VAL A 689 -10.73 24.92 34.95
C VAL A 689 -10.80 24.34 33.53
N ARG A 690 -11.63 24.95 32.68
CA ARG A 690 -11.81 24.63 31.26
C ARG A 690 -11.43 25.81 30.38
N GLY A 691 -11.05 25.51 29.15
CA GLY A 691 -10.65 26.48 28.13
C GLY A 691 -9.14 26.69 27.99
N ALA A 692 -8.33 26.23 28.95
CA ALA A 692 -6.88 26.43 28.95
C ALA A 692 -6.17 25.82 27.72
N GLY A 693 -6.53 24.60 27.32
CA GLY A 693 -5.99 23.97 26.11
C GLY A 693 -6.32 24.75 24.83
N THR A 694 -7.58 25.20 24.68
CA THR A 694 -8.00 26.07 23.57
C THR A 694 -7.25 27.39 23.58
N ALA A 695 -7.09 28.01 24.75
CA ALA A 695 -6.31 29.23 24.91
C ALA A 695 -4.85 29.04 24.49
N ALA A 696 -4.21 27.94 24.91
CA ALA A 696 -2.83 27.61 24.57
C ALA A 696 -2.63 27.48 23.05
N VAL A 697 -3.51 26.73 22.38
CA VAL A 697 -3.42 26.50 20.93
C VAL A 697 -3.75 27.77 20.14
N SER A 698 -4.73 28.57 20.56
CA SER A 698 -5.03 29.87 19.94
C SER A 698 -3.86 30.84 20.06
N VAL A 699 -3.18 30.87 21.21
CA VAL A 699 -1.98 31.72 21.41
C VAL A 699 -0.80 31.22 20.60
N LEU A 700 -0.61 29.90 20.50
CA LEU A 700 0.39 29.32 19.59
C LEU A 700 0.13 29.74 18.14
N ALA A 701 -1.10 29.57 17.66
CA ALA A 701 -1.48 29.94 16.29
C ALA A 701 -1.21 31.42 16.02
N ARG A 702 -1.59 32.32 16.94
CA ARG A 702 -1.28 33.75 16.85
C ARG A 702 0.22 34.02 16.80
N TYR A 703 1.00 33.37 17.67
CA TYR A 703 2.45 33.52 17.69
C TYR A 703 3.09 33.05 16.38
N LEU A 704 2.67 31.91 15.84
CA LEU A 704 3.17 31.37 14.58
C LEU A 704 2.77 32.22 13.36
N GLN A 705 1.54 32.73 13.34
CA GLN A 705 1.06 33.67 12.32
C GLN A 705 1.93 34.94 12.29
N GLN A 706 2.27 35.51 13.46
CA GLN A 706 3.17 36.67 13.57
C GLN A 706 4.60 36.38 13.10
N GLN A 707 5.02 35.11 13.18
CA GLN A 707 6.33 34.64 12.76
C GLN A 707 6.36 34.23 11.27
N GLY A 708 5.24 34.36 10.54
CA GLY A 708 5.14 34.09 9.12
C GLY A 708 4.91 32.62 8.75
N ALA A 709 4.57 31.75 9.71
CA ALA A 709 4.17 30.38 9.39
C ALA A 709 2.81 30.37 8.66
N LYS A 710 2.61 29.40 7.76
CA LYS A 710 1.39 29.25 6.94
C LYS A 710 0.45 28.19 7.50
N ILE A 711 0.98 27.10 8.04
CA ILE A 711 0.19 25.95 8.49
C ILE A 711 0.64 25.54 9.89
N LEU A 712 -0.33 25.30 10.77
CA LEU A 712 -0.15 24.59 12.04
C LEU A 712 -0.94 23.30 11.98
N PHE A 713 -0.29 22.14 12.12
CA PHE A 713 -0.97 20.84 12.12
C PHE A 713 -0.74 20.07 13.41
N SER A 714 -1.57 19.07 13.70
CA SER A 714 -1.51 18.26 14.93
C SER A 714 -2.02 16.86 14.67
N GLU A 715 -1.31 15.86 15.17
CA GLU A 715 -1.83 14.49 15.29
C GLU A 715 -2.62 14.37 16.61
N VAL A 716 -3.93 14.22 16.50
CA VAL A 716 -4.86 14.22 17.63
C VAL A 716 -5.16 12.79 18.05
N ILE A 717 -4.81 12.47 19.29
CA ILE A 717 -4.87 11.12 19.86
C ILE A 717 -5.93 10.95 20.97
N SER A 718 -6.75 11.97 21.22
CA SER A 718 -7.83 11.90 22.22
C SER A 718 -8.97 12.87 21.90
N GLU A 719 -10.21 12.52 22.26
CA GLU A 719 -11.37 13.38 22.04
C GLU A 719 -11.25 14.76 22.69
N PRO A 720 -10.73 14.92 23.93
CA PRO A 720 -10.52 16.24 24.51
C PRO A 720 -9.58 17.11 23.66
N SER A 721 -8.55 16.50 23.07
CA SER A 721 -7.62 17.19 22.18
C SER A 721 -8.30 17.58 20.85
N ALA A 722 -9.11 16.69 20.27
CA ALA A 722 -9.90 16.96 19.06
C ALA A 722 -10.85 18.15 19.26
N ARG A 723 -11.53 18.20 20.41
CA ARG A 723 -12.45 19.29 20.77
C ARG A 723 -11.71 20.62 20.88
N VAL A 724 -10.48 20.59 21.41
CA VAL A 724 -9.62 21.77 21.43
C VAL A 724 -9.28 22.23 20.02
N LYS A 725 -8.91 21.32 19.10
CA LYS A 725 -8.54 21.66 17.72
C LYS A 725 -9.70 22.28 16.94
N GLN A 726 -10.89 21.66 16.99
CA GLN A 726 -12.06 22.21 16.31
C GLN A 726 -12.46 23.60 16.83
N LYS A 727 -12.41 23.82 18.15
CA LYS A 727 -12.71 25.14 18.75
C LYS A 727 -11.80 26.26 18.25
N VAL A 728 -10.55 25.92 17.88
CA VAL A 728 -9.57 26.87 17.33
C VAL A 728 -9.73 27.06 15.82
N GLY A 729 -10.50 26.19 15.16
CA GLY A 729 -10.76 26.25 13.72
C GLY A 729 -9.87 25.32 12.89
N PHE A 730 -9.27 24.29 13.50
CA PHE A 730 -8.60 23.26 12.73
C PHE A 730 -9.62 22.42 11.96
N THR A 731 -9.27 22.07 10.73
CA THR A 731 -9.99 21.11 9.89
C THR A 731 -9.34 19.74 10.03
N PHE A 732 -10.13 18.70 10.28
CA PHE A 732 -9.64 17.32 10.19
C PHE A 732 -9.18 17.06 8.74
N LYS A 733 -8.06 16.36 8.58
CA LYS A 733 -7.53 15.91 7.30
C LYS A 733 -7.62 14.39 7.27
N SER A 734 -8.43 13.91 6.32
CA SER A 734 -8.61 12.50 5.96
C SER A 734 -7.49 11.96 5.06
N GLU A 735 -6.59 12.82 4.55
CA GLU A 735 -5.55 12.46 3.56
C GLU A 735 -4.13 12.70 4.10
N PHE A 736 -3.17 11.87 3.66
CA PHE A 736 -1.73 11.93 4.00
C PHE A 736 -0.85 12.00 2.75
#